data_AF-A0A9E6JR99-F1
#
_entry.id   AF-A0A9E6JR99-F1
#
_cell.length_a   1.000
_cell.length_b   1.000
_cell.length_c   1.000
_cell.angle_alpha   90.00
_cell.angle_beta   90.00
_cell.angle_gamma   90.00
#
_symmetry.space_group_name_H-M   'P 1'
#
loop_
_entity.id
_entity.type
_entity.pdbx_description
1 polymer ?
#
loop_
_entity_poly.entity_id
_entity_poly.type
_entity_poly.pdbx_seq_one_letter_code
_entity_poly.pdbx_strand_id
1 'polypeptide(L)'
;MQKEVVQELIAGKLIDVNINQDSDILYGRYAYNQLTIGNYFIDFSNNGLDLDLRQYQEKFIANQYYKVPGHLQWNYYLIFLRENYQEEEKLRIEKDDIFTRKYVFNPAELKEYFNYQKSESSVDTDVISTWKEKLKAVDLDEAYSETPYTQAIPRFLSKEVIKDIQQDQVTAEQEQALIINKISHLSLKQTYRKFPLTREFAFGQVNLLKGVNGSGKTSFLESIELIITGKNNREPSFAEPNGCIEAKYNNEITVSDSYTPGNNNKYRERDISWYSSAYKTGNDLYVAFNRYNFYDSDAAYNLSYKSDVNILSKFLSSIALGPEFNRIQSRLKGFLERLSKEHSNRKREIGDETDRAKNAKATLEAIKTGSDPQTIFKYFVSYATEIKWKKELPKQLEDSFADYETQYQAVSSLINSLNQLLITIKLRNSTALKAELKKIEEALVASKKNKESIEQIKDSSKSKISQHNRNNDDLKLLEPANKYFAEEKNFSLLNLSEQIIKSSAEINRISRVNELEAQISDKTIFQINKSFKVFKAELIESDEKFLNKQQQLKSQISNLKLNLDKLQGVVSEIKTSGKQYLSLKTDADSCPLCETKYPFAELSDRISTIANDIKENVALDELGKQLIIIDSDSSKCKAVIKDIELIESAISQIQIDKNYADLILTDIGNLINSTKDSLSLKKSENSRLLLLQQELLDKGLDEAEFKEIKESIETSFENLRLSFSYKDIYLETIIGIKKSSSELDGEIKKAQERVQELESSAKKIIADVAPSVNYLDFENEFNYRIELLKKGIGYFGQINEYIESMTSDDVGDIDLKVNKLNKIFEALKKAKSNQKELTLANQIITDSDKKIKLIKPECERIEKGLCVINDILDNHNEASVLGNFIESNEAEIQKIFQKIHTPQEFSRIIFNVEQNTVLLKRRIDETEVPMSKISTGQRSALALSIFIALHKKLNHGPNILLFDDPVTYTDDLNILSFLDYLRQLVINENRQLFFATANQKLAGLFEKKFAFLESEFKIFPFDRQSNNIQNE
;
A
#
# COMPACT_ATOMS: atom_id res chain seq x y z
N MET A 1 -48.14 -33.71 -15.26
CA MET A 1 -48.73 -32.39 -14.92
C MET A 1 -50.05 -32.23 -15.69
N GLN A 2 -51.03 -31.46 -15.22
CA GLN A 2 -52.28 -31.24 -16.00
C GLN A 2 -52.02 -30.40 -17.24
N LYS A 3 -52.66 -30.76 -18.35
CA LYS A 3 -52.47 -30.15 -19.67
C LYS A 3 -52.84 -28.67 -19.68
N GLU A 4 -53.93 -28.28 -19.02
CA GLU A 4 -54.38 -26.89 -18.97
C GLU A 4 -53.33 -25.98 -18.31
N VAL A 5 -52.64 -26.47 -17.28
CA VAL A 5 -51.59 -25.72 -16.55
C VAL A 5 -50.39 -25.44 -17.44
N VAL A 6 -49.95 -26.41 -18.23
CA VAL A 6 -48.81 -26.24 -19.14
C VAL A 6 -49.16 -25.28 -20.29
N GLN A 7 -50.39 -25.36 -20.81
CA GLN A 7 -50.87 -24.44 -21.84
C GLN A 7 -50.98 -23.00 -21.33
N GLU A 8 -51.39 -22.80 -20.08
CA GLU A 8 -51.43 -21.47 -19.45
C GLU A 8 -50.03 -20.86 -19.29
N LEU A 9 -49.02 -21.68 -18.92
CA LEU A 9 -47.63 -21.22 -18.75
C LEU A 9 -46.98 -20.71 -20.04
N ILE A 10 -47.39 -21.23 -21.20
CA ILE A 10 -46.82 -20.87 -22.51
C ILE A 10 -47.73 -19.95 -23.35
N ALA A 11 -48.94 -19.66 -22.85
CA ALA A 11 -49.93 -18.84 -23.55
C ALA A 11 -49.37 -17.45 -23.88
N GLY A 12 -49.46 -17.05 -25.16
CA GLY A 12 -48.93 -15.78 -25.64
C GLY A 12 -47.40 -15.69 -25.76
N LYS A 13 -46.66 -16.77 -25.45
CA LYS A 13 -45.19 -16.86 -25.60
C LYS A 13 -44.78 -17.67 -26.82
N LEU A 14 -45.47 -18.78 -27.09
CA LEU A 14 -45.26 -19.64 -28.26
C LEU A 14 -46.46 -19.54 -29.21
N ILE A 15 -46.18 -19.55 -30.51
CA ILE A 15 -47.17 -19.62 -31.61
C ILE A 15 -47.22 -21.03 -32.19
N ASP A 16 -48.30 -21.36 -32.90
CA ASP A 16 -48.51 -22.66 -33.57
C ASP A 16 -48.31 -23.88 -32.66
N VAL A 17 -48.89 -23.78 -31.46
CA VAL A 17 -48.79 -24.83 -30.44
C VAL A 17 -49.60 -26.06 -30.86
N ASN A 18 -48.91 -27.14 -31.18
CA ASN A 18 -49.48 -28.45 -31.51
C ASN A 18 -49.19 -29.44 -30.38
N ILE A 19 -50.20 -30.24 -30.04
CA ILE A 19 -50.10 -31.26 -29.01
C ILE A 19 -50.26 -32.61 -29.69
N ASN A 20 -49.27 -33.46 -29.53
CA ASN A 20 -49.35 -34.82 -30.03
C ASN A 20 -50.31 -35.60 -29.10
N GLN A 21 -51.44 -36.09 -29.62
CA GLN A 21 -52.47 -36.73 -28.79
C GLN A 21 -52.01 -38.07 -28.18
N ASP A 22 -50.96 -38.68 -28.74
CA ASP A 22 -50.40 -39.96 -28.30
C ASP A 22 -49.15 -39.82 -27.40
N SER A 23 -48.73 -38.61 -27.05
CA SER A 23 -47.58 -38.37 -26.16
C SER A 23 -47.74 -37.09 -25.35
N ASP A 24 -47.32 -37.06 -24.09
CA ASP A 24 -47.31 -35.87 -23.21
C ASP A 24 -46.23 -34.82 -23.62
N ILE A 25 -46.09 -34.58 -24.92
CA ILE A 25 -45.14 -33.65 -25.54
C ILE A 25 -45.91 -32.57 -26.28
N LEU A 26 -45.58 -31.33 -25.96
CA LEU A 26 -46.09 -30.14 -26.63
C LEU A 26 -45.04 -29.57 -27.56
N TYR A 27 -45.43 -29.22 -28.79
CA TYR A 27 -44.58 -28.53 -29.74
C TYR A 27 -45.10 -27.10 -29.94
N GLY A 28 -44.22 -26.11 -29.89
CA GLY A 28 -44.55 -24.71 -30.16
C GLY A 28 -43.38 -23.96 -30.78
N ARG A 29 -43.68 -22.91 -31.55
CA ARG A 29 -42.69 -22.05 -32.19
C ARG A 29 -42.56 -20.72 -31.45
N TYR A 30 -41.35 -20.30 -31.16
CA TYR A 30 -41.05 -18.96 -30.68
C TYR A 30 -40.77 -18.06 -31.88
N ALA A 31 -41.52 -16.97 -32.03
CA ALA A 31 -41.44 -16.10 -33.20
C ALA A 31 -41.31 -14.62 -32.83
N TYR A 32 -40.63 -13.88 -33.70
CA TYR A 32 -40.47 -12.41 -33.64
C TYR A 32 -40.76 -11.85 -35.02
N ASN A 33 -41.67 -10.87 -35.11
CA ASN A 33 -42.13 -10.28 -36.38
C ASN A 33 -42.50 -11.35 -37.44
N GLN A 34 -43.23 -12.40 -37.04
CA GLN A 34 -43.64 -13.54 -37.87
C GLN A 34 -42.51 -14.50 -38.33
N LEU A 35 -41.25 -14.23 -37.97
CA LEU A 35 -40.10 -15.09 -38.25
C LEU A 35 -39.88 -16.08 -37.10
N THR A 36 -39.70 -17.36 -37.42
CA THR A 36 -39.46 -18.41 -36.41
C THR A 36 -38.02 -18.32 -35.89
N ILE A 37 -37.87 -18.06 -34.60
CA ILE A 37 -36.57 -17.94 -33.91
C ILE A 37 -36.16 -19.25 -33.23
N GLY A 38 -37.12 -20.04 -32.75
CA GLY A 38 -36.85 -21.30 -32.06
C GLY A 38 -38.02 -22.27 -32.06
N ASN A 39 -37.71 -23.55 -32.09
CA ASN A 39 -38.67 -24.65 -32.00
C ASN A 39 -38.56 -25.28 -30.62
N TYR A 40 -39.65 -25.26 -29.86
CA TYR A 40 -39.68 -25.76 -28.48
C TYR A 40 -40.52 -27.03 -28.39
N PHE A 41 -39.92 -28.08 -27.84
CA PHE A 41 -40.56 -29.33 -27.45
C PHE A 41 -40.62 -29.36 -25.94
N ILE A 42 -41.80 -29.47 -25.34
CA ILE A 42 -41.98 -29.47 -23.89
C ILE A 42 -42.58 -30.82 -23.49
N ASP A 43 -41.78 -31.65 -22.83
CA ASP A 43 -42.22 -32.91 -22.22
C ASP A 43 -42.73 -32.63 -20.79
N PHE A 44 -44.03 -32.80 -20.60
CA PHE A 44 -44.71 -32.63 -19.30
C PHE A 44 -45.22 -33.95 -18.72
N SER A 45 -44.70 -35.08 -19.21
CA SER A 45 -44.98 -36.41 -18.69
C SER A 45 -44.58 -36.52 -17.21
N ASN A 46 -45.30 -37.36 -16.46
CA ASN A 46 -44.96 -37.68 -15.07
C ASN A 46 -43.86 -38.76 -14.96
N ASN A 47 -43.18 -39.10 -16.05
CA ASN A 47 -42.15 -40.13 -16.06
C ASN A 47 -40.84 -39.59 -15.47
N GLY A 48 -40.09 -40.47 -14.78
CA GLY A 48 -38.75 -40.15 -14.24
C GLY A 48 -37.76 -39.72 -15.34
N LEU A 49 -36.69 -39.04 -14.95
CA LEU A 49 -35.66 -38.52 -15.85
C LEU A 49 -34.55 -39.54 -16.20
N ASP A 50 -34.67 -40.79 -15.72
CA ASP A 50 -33.80 -41.91 -16.08
C ASP A 50 -34.23 -42.54 -17.41
N LEU A 51 -33.95 -41.81 -18.50
CA LEU A 51 -34.30 -42.19 -19.87
C LEU A 51 -33.09 -42.11 -20.81
N ASP A 52 -33.09 -42.98 -21.82
CA ASP A 52 -32.14 -42.94 -22.95
C ASP A 52 -32.50 -41.76 -23.85
N LEU A 53 -31.78 -40.65 -23.66
CA LEU A 53 -31.96 -39.39 -24.37
C LEU A 53 -31.82 -39.55 -25.89
N ARG A 54 -31.03 -40.51 -26.37
CA ARG A 54 -30.81 -40.70 -27.81
C ARG A 54 -32.04 -41.32 -28.46
N GLN A 55 -32.54 -42.42 -27.90
CA GLN A 55 -33.76 -43.07 -28.39
C GLN A 55 -34.98 -42.16 -28.29
N TYR A 56 -35.08 -41.37 -27.22
CA TYR A 56 -36.16 -40.43 -27.02
C TYR A 56 -36.20 -39.35 -28.14
N GLN A 57 -35.05 -38.76 -28.46
CA GLN A 57 -34.96 -37.72 -29.49
C GLN A 57 -35.13 -38.30 -30.91
N GLU A 58 -34.62 -39.50 -31.18
CA GLU A 58 -34.82 -40.19 -32.45
C GLU A 58 -36.31 -40.46 -32.72
N LYS A 59 -37.07 -40.83 -31.69
CA LYS A 59 -38.50 -41.12 -31.81
C LYS A 59 -39.35 -39.86 -32.06
N PHE A 60 -39.10 -38.77 -31.33
CA PHE A 60 -40.02 -37.63 -31.31
C PHE A 60 -39.53 -36.39 -32.07
N ILE A 61 -38.21 -36.23 -32.26
CA ILE A 61 -37.63 -34.98 -32.75
C ILE A 61 -36.94 -35.15 -34.11
N ALA A 62 -36.25 -36.27 -34.35
CA ALA A 62 -35.41 -36.46 -35.53
C ALA A 62 -36.13 -36.20 -36.87
N ASN A 63 -37.37 -36.68 -37.03
CA ASN A 63 -38.15 -36.48 -38.25
C ASN A 63 -38.39 -34.99 -38.57
N GLN A 64 -38.62 -34.16 -37.54
CA GLN A 64 -38.79 -32.71 -37.72
C GLN A 64 -37.44 -32.00 -37.90
N TYR A 65 -36.42 -32.42 -37.14
CA TYR A 65 -35.07 -31.86 -37.22
C TYR A 65 -34.48 -31.93 -38.65
N TYR A 66 -34.62 -33.07 -39.34
CA TYR A 66 -34.08 -33.25 -40.69
C TYR A 66 -34.89 -32.60 -41.81
N LYS A 67 -36.14 -32.16 -41.55
CA LYS A 67 -37.02 -31.53 -42.56
C LYS A 67 -36.79 -30.03 -42.74
N VAL A 68 -36.14 -29.37 -41.77
CA VAL A 68 -36.01 -27.91 -41.73
C VAL A 68 -34.62 -27.47 -42.23
N PRO A 69 -34.49 -26.35 -42.97
CA PRO A 69 -33.19 -25.86 -43.46
C PRO A 69 -32.15 -25.67 -42.34
N GLY A 70 -30.89 -25.96 -42.66
CA GLY A 70 -29.82 -26.23 -41.69
C GLY A 70 -29.44 -25.13 -40.69
N HIS A 71 -29.96 -23.91 -40.80
CA HIS A 71 -29.76 -22.85 -39.78
C HIS A 71 -30.76 -22.96 -38.62
N LEU A 72 -32.02 -23.34 -38.90
CA LEU A 72 -33.07 -23.52 -37.89
C LEU A 72 -32.87 -24.77 -37.02
N GLN A 73 -32.10 -25.75 -37.49
CA GLN A 73 -31.70 -26.95 -36.74
C GLN A 73 -30.98 -26.59 -35.43
N TRP A 74 -30.22 -25.49 -35.42
CA TRP A 74 -29.48 -25.02 -34.23
C TRP A 74 -30.35 -24.29 -33.20
N ASN A 75 -31.64 -24.16 -33.48
CA ASN A 75 -32.63 -23.48 -32.65
C ASN A 75 -33.76 -24.43 -32.19
N TYR A 76 -33.45 -25.72 -32.03
CA TYR A 76 -34.34 -26.70 -31.41
C TYR A 76 -34.06 -26.81 -29.92
N TYR A 77 -35.11 -26.70 -29.13
CA TYR A 77 -35.08 -26.72 -27.67
C TYR A 77 -36.01 -27.81 -27.15
N LEU A 78 -35.52 -28.64 -26.24
CA LEU A 78 -36.27 -29.67 -25.53
C LEU A 78 -36.31 -29.32 -24.03
N ILE A 79 -37.50 -29.15 -23.49
CA ILE A 79 -37.71 -28.80 -22.09
C ILE A 79 -38.40 -29.98 -21.41
N PHE A 80 -37.78 -30.53 -20.38
CA PHE A 80 -38.40 -31.48 -19.46
C PHE A 80 -39.01 -30.70 -18.29
N LEU A 81 -40.34 -30.67 -18.22
CA LEU A 81 -41.08 -29.97 -17.17
C LEU A 81 -41.43 -30.96 -16.06
N ARG A 82 -40.88 -30.77 -14.85
CA ARG A 82 -41.10 -31.64 -13.69
C ARG A 82 -41.37 -30.81 -12.44
N GLU A 83 -42.26 -31.25 -11.55
CA GLU A 83 -42.51 -30.54 -10.28
C GLU A 83 -41.29 -30.59 -9.35
N ASN A 84 -40.60 -31.73 -9.31
CA ASN A 84 -39.34 -31.93 -8.60
C ASN A 84 -38.41 -32.79 -9.45
N TYR A 85 -37.09 -32.55 -9.36
CA TYR A 85 -36.05 -33.34 -10.03
C TYR A 85 -34.77 -33.35 -9.17
N GLN A 86 -33.90 -34.34 -9.37
CA GLN A 86 -32.57 -34.35 -8.75
C GLN A 86 -31.60 -33.49 -9.58
N GLU A 87 -30.75 -32.70 -8.92
CA GLU A 87 -29.78 -31.81 -9.60
C GLU A 87 -28.78 -32.61 -10.47
N GLU A 88 -28.39 -33.81 -10.04
CA GLU A 88 -27.52 -34.70 -10.81
C GLU A 88 -28.15 -35.12 -12.16
N GLU A 89 -29.46 -35.40 -12.16
CA GLU A 89 -30.21 -35.76 -13.37
C GLU A 89 -30.37 -34.57 -14.31
N LYS A 90 -30.63 -33.37 -13.75
CA LYS A 90 -30.68 -32.12 -14.52
C LYS A 90 -29.36 -31.84 -15.23
N LEU A 91 -28.24 -31.91 -14.50
CA LEU A 91 -26.91 -31.73 -15.06
C LEU A 91 -26.58 -32.77 -16.15
N ARG A 92 -26.99 -34.02 -15.96
CA ARG A 92 -26.82 -35.09 -16.97
C ARG A 92 -27.53 -34.76 -18.27
N ILE A 93 -28.77 -34.28 -18.20
CA ILE A 93 -29.59 -33.96 -19.38
C ILE A 93 -29.09 -32.68 -20.08
N GLU A 94 -28.76 -31.63 -19.32
CA GLU A 94 -28.31 -30.35 -19.89
C GLU A 94 -26.90 -30.38 -20.50
N LYS A 95 -26.08 -31.38 -20.13
CA LYS A 95 -24.76 -31.62 -20.73
C LYS A 95 -24.84 -32.27 -22.13
N ASP A 96 -25.97 -32.87 -22.50
CA ASP A 96 -26.14 -33.53 -23.79
C ASP A 96 -26.43 -32.50 -24.90
N ASP A 97 -25.53 -32.42 -25.88
CA ASP A 97 -25.58 -31.48 -27.00
C ASP A 97 -26.18 -32.09 -28.30
N ILE A 98 -26.65 -33.34 -28.24
CA ILE A 98 -27.09 -34.10 -29.41
C ILE A 98 -28.54 -33.70 -29.78
N PHE A 99 -28.81 -33.44 -31.06
CA PHE A 99 -30.11 -33.04 -31.66
C PHE A 99 -30.72 -31.71 -31.18
N THR A 100 -30.86 -31.49 -29.87
CA THR A 100 -31.57 -30.34 -29.30
C THR A 100 -30.88 -29.78 -28.08
N ARG A 101 -31.12 -28.49 -27.81
CA ARG A 101 -30.78 -27.86 -26.54
C ARG A 101 -31.75 -28.29 -25.45
N LYS A 102 -31.25 -28.93 -24.41
CA LYS A 102 -32.09 -29.52 -23.36
C LYS A 102 -32.10 -28.66 -22.11
N TYR A 103 -33.26 -28.57 -21.48
CA TYR A 103 -33.44 -27.92 -20.18
C TYR A 103 -34.34 -28.78 -19.31
N VAL A 104 -34.08 -28.78 -18.00
CA VAL A 104 -34.99 -29.36 -17.01
C VAL A 104 -35.50 -28.24 -16.13
N PHE A 105 -36.80 -27.97 -16.19
CA PHE A 105 -37.43 -26.88 -15.48
C PHE A 105 -38.57 -27.33 -14.58
N ASN A 106 -38.76 -26.60 -13.49
CA ASN A 106 -40.04 -26.59 -12.78
C ASN A 106 -41.00 -25.54 -13.37
N PRO A 107 -42.30 -25.56 -13.00
CA PRO A 107 -43.28 -24.59 -13.51
C PRO A 107 -42.90 -23.11 -13.32
N ALA A 108 -42.24 -22.78 -12.21
CA ALA A 108 -41.81 -21.41 -11.94
C ALA A 108 -40.62 -21.00 -12.82
N GLU A 109 -39.62 -21.89 -12.98
CA GLU A 109 -38.45 -21.68 -13.84
C GLU A 109 -38.85 -21.53 -15.32
N LEU A 110 -39.82 -22.33 -15.80
CA LEU A 110 -40.32 -22.21 -17.17
C LEU A 110 -40.98 -20.84 -17.41
N LYS A 111 -41.75 -20.35 -16.43
CA LYS A 111 -42.38 -19.02 -16.48
C LYS A 111 -41.34 -17.91 -16.51
N GLU A 112 -40.25 -18.04 -15.75
CA GLU A 112 -39.16 -17.08 -15.74
C GLU A 112 -38.34 -17.12 -17.04
N TYR A 113 -38.13 -18.30 -17.62
CA TYR A 113 -37.36 -18.47 -18.86
C TYR A 113 -37.91 -17.64 -20.04
N PHE A 114 -39.25 -17.61 -20.21
CA PHE A 114 -39.91 -16.82 -21.26
C PHE A 114 -40.23 -15.36 -20.87
N ASN A 115 -39.96 -14.96 -19.63
CA ASN A 115 -40.17 -13.59 -19.17
C ASN A 115 -38.84 -12.83 -19.15
N TYR A 116 -38.65 -11.98 -20.17
CA TYR A 116 -37.53 -11.06 -20.19
C TYR A 116 -37.76 -9.91 -19.19
N GLN A 117 -36.89 -9.79 -18.20
CA GLN A 117 -36.87 -8.65 -17.29
C GLN A 117 -35.97 -7.55 -17.85
N LYS A 118 -36.57 -6.39 -18.17
CA LYS A 118 -35.82 -5.16 -18.41
C LYS A 118 -35.23 -4.68 -17.08
N SER A 119 -34.02 -4.15 -17.14
CA SER A 119 -33.36 -3.49 -16.00
C SER A 119 -34.20 -2.28 -15.57
N GLU A 120 -34.63 -2.25 -14.30
CA GLU A 120 -35.42 -1.13 -13.72
C GLU A 120 -34.54 -0.04 -13.10
N SER A 121 -33.25 -0.30 -12.87
CA SER A 121 -32.35 0.63 -12.19
C SER A 121 -31.59 1.54 -13.17
N SER A 122 -31.72 2.85 -12.96
CA SER A 122 -30.85 3.85 -13.57
C SER A 122 -29.41 3.69 -13.08
N VAL A 123 -28.44 4.19 -13.86
CA VAL A 123 -27.04 4.33 -13.45
C VAL A 123 -26.99 5.05 -12.10
N ASP A 124 -26.73 4.30 -11.03
CA ASP A 124 -26.62 4.89 -9.70
C ASP A 124 -25.26 5.58 -9.56
N THR A 125 -25.29 6.70 -8.84
CA THR A 125 -24.33 7.81 -8.87
C THR A 125 -22.84 7.45 -8.77
N ASP A 126 -22.06 8.10 -9.63
CA ASP A 126 -20.60 8.05 -9.71
C ASP A 126 -19.93 8.46 -8.39
N VAL A 127 -19.28 7.50 -7.72
CA VAL A 127 -18.55 7.68 -6.45
C VAL A 127 -17.46 8.74 -6.57
N ILE A 128 -16.84 8.85 -7.76
CA ILE A 128 -15.82 9.86 -8.04
C ILE A 128 -16.41 11.27 -8.01
N SER A 129 -17.64 11.45 -8.49
CA SER A 129 -18.36 12.72 -8.42
C SER A 129 -18.60 13.14 -6.97
N THR A 130 -18.98 12.20 -6.10
CA THR A 130 -19.14 12.45 -4.65
C THR A 130 -17.81 12.86 -3.98
N TRP A 131 -16.68 12.24 -4.36
CA TRP A 131 -15.35 12.62 -3.86
C TRP A 131 -14.96 14.02 -4.30
N LYS A 132 -15.17 14.34 -5.59
CA LYS A 132 -14.87 15.67 -6.15
C LYS A 132 -15.68 16.76 -5.42
N GLU A 133 -16.96 16.52 -5.11
CA GLU A 133 -17.78 17.47 -4.33
C GLU A 133 -17.28 17.69 -2.90
N LYS A 134 -16.98 16.59 -2.16
CA LYS A 134 -16.44 16.68 -0.81
C LYS A 134 -15.11 17.44 -0.77
N LEU A 135 -14.23 17.20 -1.74
CA LEU A 135 -12.94 17.88 -1.84
C LEU A 135 -13.10 19.36 -2.21
N LYS A 136 -14.04 19.71 -3.11
CA LYS A 136 -14.38 21.11 -3.43
C LYS A 136 -14.89 21.88 -2.21
N ALA A 137 -15.66 21.24 -1.32
CA ALA A 137 -16.20 21.89 -0.13
C ALA A 137 -15.12 22.42 0.83
N VAL A 138 -13.89 21.89 0.75
CA VAL A 138 -12.74 22.32 1.55
C VAL A 138 -11.64 23.00 0.72
N ASP A 139 -11.93 23.38 -0.53
CA ASP A 139 -10.97 23.91 -1.51
C ASP A 139 -9.76 22.95 -1.76
N LEU A 140 -9.98 21.63 -1.80
CA LEU A 140 -8.97 20.62 -2.18
C LEU A 140 -9.15 20.16 -3.63
N ASP A 141 -9.55 21.06 -4.53
CA ASP A 141 -9.75 20.81 -5.96
C ASP A 141 -8.49 20.24 -6.64
N GLU A 142 -7.31 20.68 -6.21
CA GLU A 142 -6.03 20.21 -6.75
C GLU A 142 -5.66 18.79 -6.29
N ALA A 143 -6.43 18.18 -5.38
CA ALA A 143 -6.23 16.79 -4.96
C ALA A 143 -6.55 15.78 -6.07
N TYR A 144 -7.36 16.16 -7.06
CA TYR A 144 -7.66 15.34 -8.24
C TYR A 144 -7.13 15.94 -9.56
N SER A 145 -6.31 17.00 -9.51
CA SER A 145 -5.65 17.57 -10.70
C SER A 145 -4.34 16.83 -11.07
N GLU A 146 -3.64 17.28 -12.12
CA GLU A 146 -2.27 16.85 -12.45
C GLU A 146 -1.18 17.67 -11.72
N THR A 147 -1.54 18.67 -10.91
CA THR A 147 -0.56 19.62 -10.34
C THR A 147 0.46 18.91 -9.43
N PRO A 148 1.77 19.21 -9.45
CA PRO A 148 2.69 18.64 -8.47
C PRO A 148 2.36 19.08 -7.03
N TYR A 149 2.57 18.20 -6.04
CA TYR A 149 2.31 18.50 -4.62
C TYR A 149 3.06 19.73 -4.10
N THR A 150 4.25 20.00 -4.64
CA THR A 150 5.10 21.15 -4.30
C THR A 150 4.45 22.49 -4.65
N GLN A 151 3.47 22.50 -5.55
CA GLN A 151 2.73 23.69 -5.95
C GLN A 151 1.33 23.70 -5.33
N ALA A 152 0.66 22.55 -5.28
CA ALA A 152 -0.71 22.43 -4.79
C ALA A 152 -0.84 22.69 -3.27
N ILE A 153 0.12 22.22 -2.46
CA ILE A 153 0.06 22.40 -0.99
C ILE A 153 0.27 23.86 -0.57
N PRO A 154 1.28 24.59 -1.08
CA PRO A 154 1.41 26.01 -0.79
C PRO A 154 0.18 26.82 -1.21
N ARG A 155 -0.43 26.52 -2.37
CA ARG A 155 -1.67 27.19 -2.83
C ARG A 155 -2.87 26.90 -1.93
N PHE A 156 -2.97 25.68 -1.43
CA PHE A 156 -3.98 25.33 -0.43
C PHE A 156 -3.83 26.16 0.84
N LEU A 157 -2.59 26.39 1.30
CA LEU A 157 -2.29 27.22 2.48
C LEU A 157 -2.53 28.71 2.22
N SER A 158 -2.11 29.24 1.07
CA SER A 158 -2.25 30.66 0.71
C SER A 158 -3.66 31.06 0.25
N LYS A 159 -4.59 30.11 0.17
CA LYS A 159 -5.97 30.31 -0.32
C LYS A 159 -6.05 30.69 -1.81
N GLU A 160 -5.01 30.34 -2.57
CA GLU A 160 -4.88 30.56 -4.01
C GLU A 160 -5.07 29.26 -4.80
N VAL A 161 -5.94 28.38 -4.30
CA VAL A 161 -6.27 27.11 -4.96
C VAL A 161 -6.86 27.41 -6.32
N ILE A 162 -6.36 26.73 -7.35
CA ILE A 162 -6.95 26.80 -8.68
C ILE A 162 -8.29 26.05 -8.64
N LYS A 163 -9.37 26.80 -8.41
CA LYS A 163 -10.71 26.24 -8.30
C LYS A 163 -11.12 25.53 -9.58
N ASP A 164 -11.71 24.36 -9.45
CA ASP A 164 -13.14 24.21 -9.76
C ASP A 164 -13.88 25.20 -10.67
N ILE A 165 -13.46 25.67 -11.86
CA ILE A 165 -14.38 26.50 -12.66
C ILE A 165 -15.54 25.60 -13.11
N GLN A 166 -16.60 25.58 -12.29
CA GLN A 166 -17.95 25.39 -12.78
C GLN A 166 -18.17 26.53 -13.78
N GLN A 167 -18.20 26.22 -15.07
CA GLN A 167 -19.24 26.88 -15.84
C GLN A 167 -20.53 26.45 -15.16
N ASP A 168 -21.36 27.46 -14.88
CA ASP A 168 -22.78 27.33 -14.68
C ASP A 168 -23.32 26.15 -15.48
N GLN A 169 -24.41 25.55 -14.98
CA GLN A 169 -25.33 24.87 -15.86
C GLN A 169 -25.44 25.73 -17.13
N VAL A 170 -24.75 25.30 -18.19
CA VAL A 170 -25.09 25.72 -19.53
C VAL A 170 -26.48 25.10 -19.60
N THR A 171 -27.50 25.92 -19.36
CA THR A 171 -28.71 25.86 -20.16
C THR A 171 -28.20 25.93 -21.59
N ALA A 172 -27.72 24.78 -22.07
CA ALA A 172 -27.65 24.51 -23.47
C ALA A 172 -29.11 24.63 -23.82
N GLU A 173 -29.45 25.68 -24.56
CA GLU A 173 -30.48 25.55 -25.56
C GLU A 173 -30.31 24.14 -26.14
N GLN A 174 -31.29 23.28 -25.88
CA GLN A 174 -31.24 21.88 -26.22
C GLN A 174 -31.15 21.75 -27.74
N GLU A 175 -29.95 21.89 -28.31
CA GLU A 175 -29.62 21.16 -29.52
C GLU A 175 -29.74 19.69 -29.13
N GLN A 176 -30.67 19.00 -29.80
CA GLN A 176 -31.07 17.63 -29.48
C GLN A 176 -29.83 16.76 -29.30
N ALA A 177 -29.59 16.31 -28.06
CA ALA A 177 -28.47 15.45 -27.74
C ALA A 177 -28.41 14.27 -28.72
N LEU A 178 -27.24 14.01 -29.30
CA LEU A 178 -27.06 12.97 -30.31
C LEU A 178 -27.38 11.60 -29.71
N ILE A 179 -28.55 11.05 -30.02
CA ILE A 179 -28.93 9.69 -29.61
C ILE A 179 -28.46 8.72 -30.69
N ILE A 180 -27.56 7.79 -30.35
CA ILE A 180 -27.09 6.76 -31.28
C ILE A 180 -27.81 5.44 -30.98
N ASN A 181 -28.88 5.15 -31.73
CA ASN A 181 -29.56 3.85 -31.66
C ASN A 181 -28.88 2.82 -32.56
N LYS A 182 -28.39 3.25 -33.73
CA LYS A 182 -27.76 2.38 -34.72
C LYS A 182 -26.75 3.17 -35.54
N ILE A 183 -25.58 2.60 -35.81
CA ILE A 183 -24.69 3.06 -36.88
C ILE A 183 -25.18 2.41 -38.17
N SER A 184 -25.56 3.20 -39.18
CA SER A 184 -26.03 2.67 -40.47
C SER A 184 -24.89 2.50 -41.46
N HIS A 185 -23.91 3.41 -41.46
CA HIS A 185 -22.80 3.40 -42.40
C HIS A 185 -21.50 3.90 -41.77
N LEU A 186 -20.36 3.35 -42.21
CA LEU A 186 -19.02 3.78 -41.82
C LEU A 186 -18.08 3.78 -43.03
N SER A 187 -17.37 4.89 -43.24
CA SER A 187 -16.38 5.10 -44.30
C SER A 187 -15.01 5.33 -43.67
N LEU A 188 -14.02 4.55 -44.07
CA LEU A 188 -12.61 4.66 -43.68
C LEU A 188 -11.79 5.24 -44.83
N LYS A 189 -11.26 6.45 -44.69
CA LYS A 189 -10.43 7.07 -45.74
C LYS A 189 -9.06 6.39 -45.83
N GLN A 190 -8.33 6.63 -46.93
CA GLN A 190 -6.98 6.08 -47.13
C GLN A 190 -5.94 6.59 -46.11
N THR A 191 -6.24 7.71 -45.45
CA THR A 191 -5.44 8.25 -44.35
C THR A 191 -5.62 7.48 -43.04
N TYR A 192 -6.65 6.64 -42.94
CA TYR A 192 -6.82 5.69 -41.84
C TYR A 192 -5.95 4.45 -42.05
N ARG A 193 -5.62 3.75 -40.96
CA ARG A 193 -4.74 2.56 -40.89
C ARG A 193 -4.85 1.63 -42.11
N LYS A 194 -3.73 0.98 -42.47
CA LYS A 194 -3.61 0.11 -43.66
C LYS A 194 -4.67 -1.00 -43.75
N PHE A 195 -5.05 -1.58 -42.62
CA PHE A 195 -6.11 -2.59 -42.53
C PHE A 195 -7.26 -2.04 -41.66
N PRO A 196 -8.53 -2.35 -41.99
CA PRO A 196 -8.97 -3.27 -43.05
C PRO A 196 -8.84 -2.73 -44.48
N LEU A 197 -8.78 -3.65 -45.46
CA LEU A 197 -8.74 -3.31 -46.89
C LEU A 197 -10.07 -2.74 -47.38
N THR A 198 -11.18 -3.32 -46.91
CA THR A 198 -12.52 -2.77 -47.13
C THR A 198 -12.64 -1.44 -46.41
N ARG A 199 -13.16 -0.42 -47.12
CA ARG A 199 -13.23 0.95 -46.62
C ARG A 199 -14.65 1.45 -46.40
N GLU A 200 -15.64 0.86 -47.04
CA GLU A 200 -17.05 1.25 -46.96
C GLU A 200 -17.87 0.12 -46.35
N PHE A 201 -18.68 0.43 -45.34
CA PHE A 201 -19.44 -0.56 -44.59
C PHE A 201 -20.86 -0.07 -44.32
N ALA A 202 -21.85 -0.86 -44.71
CA ALA A 202 -23.27 -0.62 -44.41
C ALA A 202 -23.79 -1.68 -43.42
N PHE A 203 -24.28 -1.26 -42.25
CA PHE A 203 -24.54 -2.13 -41.11
C PHE A 203 -26.01 -2.50 -40.93
N GLY A 204 -26.21 -3.72 -40.41
CA GLY A 204 -27.48 -4.20 -39.90
C GLY A 204 -27.58 -4.02 -38.39
N GLN A 205 -28.65 -4.55 -37.80
CA GLN A 205 -28.79 -4.69 -36.35
C GLN A 205 -27.69 -5.60 -35.76
N VAL A 206 -27.26 -6.62 -36.51
CA VAL A 206 -26.20 -7.54 -36.08
C VAL A 206 -25.12 -7.64 -37.17
N ASN A 207 -23.86 -7.46 -36.78
CA ASN A 207 -22.72 -7.37 -37.68
C ASN A 207 -21.62 -8.33 -37.23
N LEU A 208 -21.31 -9.34 -38.05
CA LEU A 208 -20.24 -10.31 -37.81
C LEU A 208 -19.00 -9.95 -38.62
N LEU A 209 -17.88 -9.73 -37.94
CA LEU A 209 -16.56 -9.45 -38.53
C LEU A 209 -15.73 -10.74 -38.44
N LYS A 210 -15.54 -11.45 -39.55
CA LYS A 210 -14.81 -12.73 -39.57
C LYS A 210 -13.53 -12.63 -40.38
N GLY A 211 -12.42 -13.18 -39.88
CA GLY A 211 -11.14 -13.17 -40.59
C GLY A 211 -9.96 -13.56 -39.69
N VAL A 212 -8.82 -13.92 -40.27
CA VAL A 212 -7.63 -14.33 -39.51
C VAL A 212 -7.08 -13.21 -38.61
N ASN A 213 -6.23 -13.55 -37.63
CA ASN A 213 -5.61 -12.55 -36.76
C ASN A 213 -4.78 -11.53 -37.57
N GLY A 214 -4.93 -10.26 -37.20
CA GLY A 214 -4.28 -9.13 -37.88
C GLY A 214 -4.76 -8.88 -39.31
N SER A 215 -6.01 -9.22 -39.66
CA SER A 215 -6.68 -8.77 -40.89
C SER A 215 -7.37 -7.41 -40.78
N GLY A 216 -7.34 -6.78 -39.59
CA GLY A 216 -7.92 -5.45 -39.34
C GLY A 216 -9.25 -5.42 -38.59
N LYS A 217 -9.71 -6.55 -38.02
CA LYS A 217 -10.96 -6.62 -37.23
C LYS A 217 -10.97 -5.67 -36.02
N THR A 218 -9.95 -5.78 -35.17
CA THR A 218 -9.73 -4.89 -34.03
C THR A 218 -9.61 -3.44 -34.49
N SER A 219 -8.79 -3.15 -35.50
CA SER A 219 -8.68 -1.80 -36.08
C SER A 219 -10.04 -1.26 -36.52
N PHE A 220 -10.90 -2.09 -37.10
CA PHE A 220 -12.25 -1.69 -37.48
C PHE A 220 -13.13 -1.38 -36.26
N LEU A 221 -13.12 -2.21 -35.22
CA LEU A 221 -13.87 -1.91 -33.99
C LEU A 221 -13.36 -0.63 -33.32
N GLU A 222 -12.05 -0.43 -33.31
CA GLU A 222 -11.42 0.80 -32.82
C GLU A 222 -11.78 2.01 -33.70
N SER A 223 -12.08 1.85 -34.99
CA SER A 223 -12.58 2.95 -35.81
C SER A 223 -13.99 3.40 -35.38
N ILE A 224 -14.83 2.48 -34.90
CA ILE A 224 -16.13 2.79 -34.30
C ILE A 224 -15.94 3.50 -32.95
N GLU A 225 -14.99 3.02 -32.13
CA GLU A 225 -14.61 3.72 -30.89
C GLU A 225 -14.16 5.15 -31.20
N LEU A 226 -13.18 5.34 -32.09
CA LEU A 226 -12.61 6.63 -32.44
C LEU A 226 -13.66 7.64 -32.93
N ILE A 227 -14.57 7.27 -33.83
CA ILE A 227 -15.61 8.20 -34.33
C ILE A 227 -16.60 8.62 -33.24
N ILE A 228 -16.90 7.71 -32.30
CA ILE A 228 -17.82 7.98 -31.19
C ILE A 228 -17.13 8.80 -30.10
N THR A 229 -15.91 8.43 -29.73
CA THR A 229 -15.26 8.85 -28.49
C THR A 229 -14.09 9.80 -28.72
N GLY A 230 -13.54 9.90 -29.93
CA GLY A 230 -12.40 10.74 -30.27
C GLY A 230 -11.02 10.19 -29.89
N LYS A 231 -10.96 9.15 -29.05
CA LYS A 231 -9.72 8.52 -28.58
C LYS A 231 -9.90 7.00 -28.44
N ASN A 232 -8.81 6.27 -28.53
CA ASN A 232 -8.82 4.83 -28.32
C ASN A 232 -8.36 4.49 -26.89
N ASN A 233 -9.00 3.49 -26.25
CA ASN A 233 -8.67 3.10 -24.88
C ASN A 233 -7.27 2.47 -24.73
N ARG A 234 -6.78 1.75 -25.75
CA ARG A 234 -5.45 1.11 -25.71
C ARG A 234 -4.31 2.11 -25.87
N GLU A 235 -4.52 3.15 -26.67
CA GLU A 235 -3.52 4.19 -26.91
C GLU A 235 -4.12 5.60 -26.91
N PRO A 236 -4.49 6.15 -25.73
CA PRO A 236 -5.19 7.45 -25.64
C PRO A 236 -4.35 8.66 -26.07
N SER A 237 -3.02 8.50 -26.08
CA SER A 237 -2.05 9.53 -26.45
C SER A 237 -1.86 9.65 -27.96
N PHE A 238 -2.28 8.64 -28.73
CA PHE A 238 -2.15 8.61 -30.18
C PHE A 238 -3.47 9.03 -30.84
N ALA A 239 -3.41 9.95 -31.78
CA ALA A 239 -4.57 10.43 -32.52
C ALA A 239 -4.38 10.18 -34.02
N GLU A 240 -5.38 9.51 -34.62
CA GLU A 240 -5.45 9.35 -36.07
C GLU A 240 -5.69 10.71 -36.78
N PRO A 241 -5.44 10.84 -38.10
CA PRO A 241 -5.66 12.08 -38.83
C PRO A 241 -7.13 12.56 -38.79
N ASN A 242 -7.34 13.88 -38.73
CA ASN A 242 -8.69 14.46 -38.76
C ASN A 242 -9.45 14.07 -40.05
N GLY A 243 -10.71 13.69 -39.92
CA GLY A 243 -11.58 13.29 -41.03
C GLY A 243 -11.24 11.94 -41.66
N CYS A 244 -10.41 11.11 -41.02
CA CYS A 244 -10.05 9.79 -41.56
C CYS A 244 -11.19 8.77 -41.47
N ILE A 245 -12.21 9.01 -40.63
CA ILE A 245 -13.38 8.16 -40.42
C ILE A 245 -14.65 9.01 -40.51
N GLU A 246 -15.66 8.51 -41.20
CA GLU A 246 -16.99 9.12 -41.32
C GLU A 246 -18.07 8.08 -40.96
N ALA A 247 -19.07 8.47 -40.17
CA ALA A 247 -20.18 7.60 -39.78
C ALA A 247 -21.54 8.25 -40.05
N LYS A 248 -22.55 7.42 -40.30
CA LYS A 248 -23.96 7.82 -40.36
C LYS A 248 -24.76 7.04 -39.33
N TYR A 249 -25.70 7.69 -38.66
CA TYR A 249 -26.49 7.12 -37.57
C TYR A 249 -27.99 7.05 -37.91
N ASN A 250 -28.70 6.12 -37.28
CA ASN A 250 -30.17 6.00 -37.24
C ASN A 250 -30.90 5.94 -38.60
N ASN A 251 -30.21 5.53 -39.67
CA ASN A 251 -30.72 5.52 -41.06
C ASN A 251 -31.07 6.91 -41.65
N GLU A 252 -30.71 8.00 -40.98
CA GLU A 252 -30.92 9.35 -41.51
C GLU A 252 -29.77 9.73 -42.45
N ILE A 253 -30.12 10.13 -43.68
CA ILE A 253 -29.15 10.51 -44.72
C ILE A 253 -28.44 11.84 -44.37
N THR A 254 -28.98 12.62 -43.44
CA THR A 254 -28.62 14.01 -43.14
C THR A 254 -27.60 14.21 -42.02
N VAL A 255 -27.34 13.23 -41.14
CA VAL A 255 -26.40 13.35 -40.02
C VAL A 255 -25.14 12.52 -40.31
N SER A 256 -24.19 13.11 -41.03
CA SER A 256 -22.84 12.54 -41.20
C SER A 256 -21.93 13.07 -40.11
N ASP A 257 -21.44 12.19 -39.25
CA ASP A 257 -20.42 12.52 -38.27
C ASP A 257 -19.02 12.24 -38.85
N SER A 258 -18.06 13.09 -38.52
CA SER A 258 -16.66 12.97 -38.94
C SER A 258 -15.75 12.90 -37.72
N TYR A 259 -14.70 12.09 -37.81
CA TYR A 259 -13.74 11.91 -36.72
C TYR A 259 -12.88 13.16 -36.58
N THR A 260 -13.01 13.83 -35.44
CA THR A 260 -12.35 15.11 -35.14
C THR A 260 -11.63 15.02 -33.79
N PRO A 261 -10.39 14.48 -33.72
CA PRO A 261 -9.73 14.19 -32.44
C PRO A 261 -9.49 15.44 -31.56
N GLY A 262 -9.34 16.61 -32.18
CA GLY A 262 -9.16 17.88 -31.46
C GLY A 262 -10.45 18.51 -30.92
N ASN A 263 -11.63 17.99 -31.27
CA ASN A 263 -12.92 18.57 -30.83
C ASN A 263 -13.35 17.97 -29.48
N ASN A 264 -12.67 18.38 -28.41
CA ASN A 264 -12.96 17.91 -27.05
C ASN A 264 -14.38 18.28 -26.57
N ASN A 265 -14.94 19.40 -27.04
CA ASN A 265 -16.29 19.84 -26.65
C ASN A 265 -17.35 18.85 -27.15
N LYS A 266 -17.28 18.45 -28.43
CA LYS A 266 -18.18 17.44 -29.03
C LYS A 266 -18.23 16.15 -28.21
N TYR A 267 -17.07 15.61 -27.85
CA TYR A 267 -17.01 14.34 -27.10
C TYR A 267 -17.41 14.51 -25.64
N ARG A 268 -17.18 15.68 -25.04
CA ARG A 268 -17.63 16.00 -23.69
C ARG A 268 -19.14 16.15 -23.59
N GLU A 269 -19.79 16.78 -24.55
CA GLU A 269 -21.25 16.88 -24.62
C GLU A 269 -21.89 15.50 -24.73
N ARG A 270 -21.31 14.61 -25.55
CA ARG A 270 -21.70 13.19 -25.63
C ARG A 270 -21.56 12.49 -24.29
N ASP A 271 -20.43 12.66 -23.59
CA ASP A 271 -20.19 11.98 -22.32
C ASP A 271 -21.15 12.43 -21.22
N ILE A 272 -21.39 13.74 -21.10
CA ILE A 272 -22.39 14.31 -20.20
C ILE A 272 -23.79 13.78 -20.53
N SER A 273 -24.15 13.75 -21.82
CA SER A 273 -25.48 13.30 -22.24
C SER A 273 -25.70 11.81 -22.05
N TRP A 274 -24.69 10.98 -22.27
CA TRP A 274 -24.83 9.52 -22.34
C TRP A 274 -24.53 8.84 -21.01
N TYR A 275 -23.53 9.32 -20.29
CA TYR A 275 -23.02 8.70 -19.06
C TYR A 275 -23.03 9.66 -17.86
N SER A 276 -23.47 10.91 -18.04
CA SER A 276 -23.55 11.92 -16.97
C SER A 276 -22.21 12.20 -16.28
N SER A 277 -21.09 12.05 -17.00
CA SER A 277 -19.76 12.31 -16.46
C SER A 277 -19.45 13.81 -16.43
N ALA A 278 -18.82 14.29 -15.36
CA ALA A 278 -18.43 15.69 -15.21
C ALA A 278 -16.90 15.83 -15.11
N TYR A 279 -16.24 16.13 -16.24
CA TYR A 279 -14.81 16.43 -16.30
C TYR A 279 -14.53 17.78 -16.96
N LYS A 280 -13.39 18.38 -16.61
CA LYS A 280 -13.11 19.82 -16.77
C LYS A 280 -12.44 20.19 -18.08
N THR A 281 -11.55 19.34 -18.57
CA THR A 281 -10.71 19.56 -19.76
C THR A 281 -10.32 18.21 -20.36
N GLY A 282 -10.24 18.13 -21.69
CA GLY A 282 -9.84 16.90 -22.37
C GLY A 282 -11.04 16.11 -22.88
N ASN A 283 -10.90 14.78 -22.94
CA ASN A 283 -11.87 13.88 -23.50
C ASN A 283 -11.62 12.48 -22.93
N ASP A 284 -12.55 12.04 -22.08
CA ASP A 284 -12.51 10.75 -21.37
C ASP A 284 -13.71 9.84 -21.74
N LEU A 285 -14.51 10.26 -22.74
CA LEU A 285 -15.64 9.51 -23.26
C LEU A 285 -15.27 8.08 -23.66
N TYR A 286 -14.03 7.86 -24.12
CA TYR A 286 -13.54 6.55 -24.51
C TYR A 286 -13.50 5.56 -23.33
N VAL A 287 -13.25 6.04 -22.10
CA VAL A 287 -13.22 5.20 -20.89
C VAL A 287 -14.64 4.74 -20.54
N ALA A 288 -15.60 5.66 -20.55
CA ALA A 288 -17.00 5.34 -20.33
C ALA A 288 -17.54 4.41 -21.42
N PHE A 289 -17.22 4.69 -22.68
CA PHE A 289 -17.62 3.83 -23.80
C PHE A 289 -17.06 2.42 -23.69
N ASN A 290 -15.78 2.25 -23.33
CA ASN A 290 -15.18 0.92 -23.15
C ASN A 290 -15.83 0.18 -21.97
N ARG A 291 -16.12 0.88 -20.86
CA ARG A 291 -16.79 0.32 -19.68
C ARG A 291 -18.17 -0.28 -19.98
N TYR A 292 -18.97 0.41 -20.80
CA TYR A 292 -20.37 0.05 -21.00
C TYR A 292 -20.70 -0.52 -22.38
N ASN A 293 -19.88 -0.35 -23.41
CA ASN A 293 -20.23 -0.67 -24.80
C ASN A 293 -19.19 -1.46 -25.58
N PHE A 294 -17.92 -1.48 -25.17
CA PHE A 294 -16.86 -2.19 -25.90
C PHE A 294 -16.07 -3.17 -25.03
N TYR A 295 -16.28 -4.47 -25.27
CA TYR A 295 -15.51 -5.55 -24.67
C TYR A 295 -14.33 -5.94 -25.57
N ASP A 296 -13.13 -5.46 -25.23
CA ASP A 296 -11.91 -5.63 -26.04
C ASP A 296 -11.19 -6.98 -25.85
N SER A 297 -10.26 -7.30 -26.74
CA SER A 297 -9.53 -8.58 -26.70
C SER A 297 -8.52 -8.70 -25.54
N ASP A 298 -8.07 -7.58 -24.96
CA ASP A 298 -7.10 -7.57 -23.86
C ASP A 298 -7.80 -7.86 -22.53
N ALA A 299 -9.03 -7.37 -22.38
CA ALA A 299 -9.97 -7.77 -21.34
C ALA A 299 -10.20 -9.29 -21.41
N ALA A 300 -10.56 -9.81 -22.58
CA ALA A 300 -10.79 -11.25 -22.78
C ALA A 300 -9.55 -12.12 -22.47
N TYR A 301 -8.35 -11.64 -22.80
CA TYR A 301 -7.09 -12.35 -22.53
C TYR A 301 -6.69 -12.34 -21.05
N ASN A 302 -6.75 -11.18 -20.38
CA ASN A 302 -6.37 -11.07 -18.96
C ASN A 302 -7.23 -11.97 -18.06
N LEU A 303 -8.51 -12.15 -18.43
CA LEU A 303 -9.47 -13.00 -17.73
C LEU A 303 -9.23 -14.50 -17.89
N SER A 304 -8.70 -14.93 -19.04
CA SER A 304 -8.56 -16.35 -19.37
C SER A 304 -7.26 -16.98 -18.85
N TYR A 305 -6.16 -16.23 -18.73
CA TYR A 305 -4.84 -16.84 -18.46
C TYR A 305 -4.24 -16.60 -17.06
N LYS A 306 -4.58 -15.52 -16.36
CA LYS A 306 -3.92 -15.20 -15.09
C LYS A 306 -4.73 -15.78 -13.91
N SER A 307 -4.16 -16.76 -13.22
CA SER A 307 -4.76 -17.49 -12.08
C SER A 307 -4.71 -16.73 -10.74
N ASP A 308 -4.25 -15.48 -10.74
CA ASP A 308 -4.09 -14.69 -9.52
C ASP A 308 -5.40 -13.97 -9.15
N VAL A 309 -5.96 -14.34 -7.99
CA VAL A 309 -7.20 -13.79 -7.42
C VAL A 309 -7.11 -12.27 -7.23
N ASN A 310 -5.92 -11.74 -6.96
CA ASN A 310 -5.69 -10.30 -6.76
C ASN A 310 -5.74 -9.48 -8.06
N ILE A 311 -5.54 -10.11 -9.22
CA ILE A 311 -5.58 -9.43 -10.51
C ILE A 311 -7.02 -9.32 -10.99
N LEU A 312 -7.84 -10.34 -10.72
CA LEU A 312 -9.26 -10.32 -11.08
C LEU A 312 -10.07 -9.35 -10.22
N SER A 313 -9.81 -9.25 -8.90
CA SER A 313 -10.48 -8.23 -8.06
C SER A 313 -10.14 -6.81 -8.51
N LYS A 314 -8.86 -6.54 -8.85
CA LYS A 314 -8.42 -5.28 -9.48
C LYS A 314 -9.06 -5.03 -10.84
N PHE A 315 -9.30 -6.08 -11.63
CA PHE A 315 -9.96 -5.96 -12.92
C PHE A 315 -11.45 -5.66 -12.75
N LEU A 316 -12.13 -6.36 -11.82
CA LEU A 316 -13.53 -6.09 -11.45
C LEU A 316 -13.69 -4.68 -10.87
N SER A 317 -12.76 -4.23 -10.02
CA SER A 317 -12.73 -2.85 -9.53
C SER A 317 -12.44 -1.86 -10.66
N SER A 318 -11.58 -2.19 -11.63
CA SER A 318 -11.35 -1.34 -12.79
C SER A 318 -12.59 -1.20 -13.70
N ILE A 319 -13.35 -2.28 -13.91
CA ILE A 319 -14.59 -2.29 -14.69
C ILE A 319 -15.72 -1.53 -13.96
N ALA A 320 -15.77 -1.63 -12.62
CA ALA A 320 -16.80 -1.01 -11.81
C ALA A 320 -16.51 0.45 -11.39
N LEU A 321 -15.25 0.81 -11.16
CA LEU A 321 -14.82 2.10 -10.57
C LEU A 321 -14.00 2.98 -11.53
N GLY A 322 -13.46 2.40 -12.61
CA GLY A 322 -12.66 3.11 -13.61
C GLY A 322 -11.20 3.43 -13.20
N PRO A 323 -10.38 3.94 -14.13
CA PRO A 323 -8.96 4.23 -13.90
C PRO A 323 -8.71 5.42 -12.96
N GLU A 324 -9.64 6.38 -12.89
CA GLU A 324 -9.49 7.60 -12.07
C GLU A 324 -9.52 7.32 -10.56
N PHE A 325 -10.27 6.30 -10.12
CA PHE A 325 -10.44 5.98 -8.70
C PHE A 325 -9.09 5.73 -8.01
N ASN A 326 -8.28 4.82 -8.57
CA ASN A 326 -6.96 4.46 -8.02
C ASN A 326 -5.99 5.64 -8.02
N ARG A 327 -6.08 6.49 -9.05
CA ARG A 327 -5.25 7.69 -9.18
C ARG A 327 -5.59 8.72 -8.11
N ILE A 328 -6.86 9.07 -7.95
CA ILE A 328 -7.30 10.05 -6.94
C ILE A 328 -7.00 9.52 -5.54
N GLN A 329 -7.24 8.24 -5.28
CA GLN A 329 -6.96 7.61 -3.99
C GLN A 329 -5.46 7.67 -3.63
N SER A 330 -4.57 7.33 -4.57
CA SER A 330 -3.12 7.42 -4.39
C SER A 330 -2.68 8.86 -4.11
N ARG A 331 -3.29 9.82 -4.82
CA ARG A 331 -3.01 11.23 -4.66
C ARG A 331 -3.48 11.78 -3.31
N LEU A 332 -4.66 11.38 -2.84
CA LEU A 332 -5.18 11.72 -1.52
C LEU A 332 -4.28 11.24 -0.38
N LYS A 333 -3.73 10.02 -0.48
CA LYS A 333 -2.72 9.51 0.46
C LYS A 333 -1.46 10.40 0.48
N GLY A 334 -1.03 10.87 -0.69
CA GLY A 334 0.09 11.81 -0.82
C GLY A 334 -0.18 13.21 -0.27
N PHE A 335 -1.43 13.68 -0.28
CA PHE A 335 -1.86 14.92 0.38
C PHE A 335 -1.92 14.74 1.90
N LEU A 336 -2.45 13.61 2.39
CA LEU A 336 -2.57 13.29 3.81
C LEU A 336 -1.22 13.39 4.54
N GLU A 337 -0.20 12.71 4.02
CA GLU A 337 1.13 12.68 4.63
C GLU A 337 1.74 14.09 4.73
N ARG A 338 1.67 14.88 3.65
CA ARG A 338 2.29 16.20 3.62
C ARG A 338 1.52 17.24 4.45
N LEU A 339 0.19 17.23 4.40
CA LEU A 339 -0.64 18.14 5.19
C LEU A 339 -0.52 17.86 6.70
N SER A 340 -0.41 16.59 7.11
CA SER A 340 -0.17 16.23 8.52
C SER A 340 1.15 16.79 9.07
N LYS A 341 2.20 16.80 8.23
CA LYS A 341 3.52 17.35 8.59
C LYS A 341 3.47 18.87 8.77
N GLU A 342 2.82 19.58 7.85
CA GLU A 342 2.61 21.03 7.93
C GLU A 342 1.77 21.42 9.15
N HIS A 343 0.70 20.65 9.45
CA HIS A 343 -0.12 20.85 10.65
C HIS A 343 0.71 20.81 11.94
N SER A 344 1.57 19.80 12.06
CA SER A 344 2.44 19.61 13.23
C SER A 344 3.44 20.76 13.41
N ASN A 345 4.04 21.24 12.31
CA ASN A 345 4.99 22.36 12.35
C ASN A 345 4.32 23.67 12.79
N ARG A 346 3.18 24.00 12.18
CA ARG A 346 2.39 25.21 12.47
C ARG A 346 1.89 25.25 13.92
N LYS A 347 1.46 24.10 14.45
CA LYS A 347 0.99 23.98 15.84
C LYS A 347 2.10 24.24 16.86
N ARG A 348 3.33 23.78 16.59
CA ARG A 348 4.50 24.06 17.42
C ARG A 348 4.85 25.55 17.43
N GLU A 349 4.85 26.20 16.26
CA GLU A 349 5.20 27.62 16.12
C GLU A 349 4.22 28.55 16.88
N ILE A 350 2.93 28.23 16.91
CA ILE A 350 1.93 28.95 17.72
C ILE A 350 2.22 28.83 19.22
N GLY A 351 2.67 27.65 19.69
CA GLY A 351 3.04 27.42 21.08
C GLY A 351 4.19 28.35 21.53
N ASP A 352 5.27 28.37 20.76
CA ASP A 352 6.49 29.14 21.08
C ASP A 352 6.24 30.65 21.17
N GLU A 353 5.45 31.23 20.25
CA GLU A 353 5.14 32.67 20.26
C GLU A 353 4.17 33.06 21.39
N THR A 354 3.29 32.14 21.82
CA THR A 354 2.36 32.37 22.93
C THR A 354 3.10 32.52 24.26
N ASP A 355 4.12 31.69 24.49
CA ASP A 355 4.94 31.75 25.70
C ASP A 355 5.79 33.02 25.77
N ARG A 356 6.32 33.50 24.63
CA ARG A 356 7.05 34.77 24.55
C ARG A 356 6.20 35.97 24.97
N ALA A 357 4.97 36.07 24.45
CA ALA A 357 4.08 37.17 24.77
C ALA A 357 3.67 37.19 26.25
N LYS A 358 3.50 36.01 26.87
CA LYS A 358 3.15 35.87 28.29
C LYS A 358 4.25 36.41 29.21
N ASN A 359 5.51 36.08 28.91
CA ASN A 359 6.66 36.52 29.72
C ASN A 359 6.85 38.04 29.70
N ALA A 360 6.69 38.68 28.53
CA ALA A 360 6.84 40.14 28.40
C ALA A 360 5.73 40.93 29.11
N LYS A 361 4.49 40.39 29.20
CA LYS A 361 3.37 41.01 29.92
C LYS A 361 3.64 41.09 31.43
N ALA A 362 4.24 40.06 32.02
CA ALA A 362 4.58 40.02 33.44
C ALA A 362 5.58 41.13 33.83
N THR A 363 6.51 41.49 32.93
CA THR A 363 7.50 42.54 33.17
C THR A 363 6.89 43.96 33.22
N LEU A 364 5.83 44.23 32.44
CA LEU A 364 5.20 45.56 32.38
C LEU A 364 4.41 45.94 33.63
N GLU A 365 3.80 44.97 34.30
CA GLU A 365 3.01 45.22 35.51
C GLU A 365 3.87 45.68 36.69
N ALA A 366 5.16 45.34 36.69
CA ALA A 366 6.07 45.64 37.80
C ALA A 366 6.59 47.10 37.88
N ILE A 367 6.48 47.93 36.81
CA ILE A 367 7.30 49.16 36.69
C ILE A 367 6.52 50.50 36.84
N LYS A 368 5.18 50.53 36.86
CA LYS A 368 4.34 51.75 36.66
C LYS A 368 4.28 52.86 37.76
N THR A 369 5.08 52.88 38.83
CA THR A 369 4.79 53.72 40.04
C THR A 369 5.88 54.72 40.52
N GLY A 370 6.55 55.50 39.65
CA GLY A 370 7.69 56.39 40.05
C GLY A 370 7.55 57.91 39.75
N SER A 371 8.16 58.76 40.60
CA SER A 371 8.11 60.25 40.63
C SER A 371 8.97 61.01 39.59
N ASP A 372 8.71 62.32 39.40
CA ASP A 372 9.30 63.24 38.41
C ASP A 372 10.77 63.68 38.71
N PRO A 373 11.74 63.43 37.80
CA PRO A 373 13.18 63.69 38.01
C PRO A 373 13.62 65.15 38.28
N GLN A 374 12.90 66.16 37.81
CA GLN A 374 13.34 67.57 37.90
C GLN A 374 13.32 68.13 39.34
N THR A 375 12.39 67.66 40.15
CA THR A 375 12.20 68.12 41.54
C THR A 375 13.34 67.60 42.45
N ILE A 376 13.88 66.42 42.14
CA ILE A 376 14.92 65.75 42.94
C ILE A 376 16.28 66.45 42.77
N PHE A 377 16.56 67.04 41.61
CA PHE A 377 17.85 67.70 41.32
C PHE A 377 18.10 68.98 42.13
N LYS A 378 17.09 69.83 42.34
CA LYS A 378 17.25 71.08 43.12
C LYS A 378 17.58 70.83 44.59
N TYR A 379 17.05 69.75 45.15
CA TYR A 379 17.29 69.38 46.55
C TYR A 379 18.72 68.88 46.78
N PHE A 380 19.29 68.15 45.81
CA PHE A 380 20.66 67.65 45.84
C PHE A 380 21.71 68.75 46.03
N VAL A 381 21.62 69.85 45.26
CA VAL A 381 22.61 70.95 45.31
C VAL A 381 22.61 71.67 46.67
N SER A 382 21.44 71.89 47.26
CA SER A 382 21.29 72.62 48.53
C SER A 382 21.91 71.88 49.73
N TYR A 383 21.83 70.56 49.76
CA TYR A 383 22.32 69.74 50.87
C TYR A 383 23.85 69.60 50.83
N ALA A 384 24.47 69.63 49.65
CA ALA A 384 25.92 69.52 49.49
C ALA A 384 26.67 70.74 50.05
N THR A 385 26.08 71.94 49.99
CA THR A 385 26.65 73.16 50.57
C THR A 385 26.60 73.20 52.09
N GLU A 386 25.61 72.54 52.71
CA GLU A 386 25.43 72.51 54.18
C GLU A 386 26.52 71.69 54.89
N ILE A 387 26.98 70.60 54.25
CA ILE A 387 28.01 69.70 54.80
C ILE A 387 29.45 70.20 54.58
N LYS A 388 29.63 71.46 54.13
CA LYS A 388 30.92 72.09 53.81
C LYS A 388 31.79 71.23 52.87
N TRP A 389 31.19 70.69 51.83
CA TRP A 389 31.92 69.95 50.80
C TRP A 389 32.95 70.86 50.11
N LYS A 390 34.22 70.50 50.13
CA LYS A 390 35.34 71.38 49.69
C LYS A 390 35.55 71.45 48.17
N LYS A 391 34.79 70.72 47.34
CA LYS A 391 34.99 70.57 45.88
C LYS A 391 33.80 71.07 45.04
N GLU A 392 33.98 71.34 43.74
CA GLU A 392 32.97 71.92 42.83
C GLU A 392 31.77 71.00 42.51
N LEU A 393 30.58 71.57 42.26
CA LEU A 393 29.29 70.86 42.02
C LEU A 393 28.61 71.24 40.67
N PRO A 394 27.79 70.35 40.06
CA PRO A 394 27.10 70.58 38.77
C PRO A 394 26.00 71.67 38.79
N LYS A 395 25.69 72.30 37.64
CA LYS A 395 24.80 73.48 37.55
C LYS A 395 23.45 73.21 36.85
N GLN A 396 23.33 72.22 35.96
CA GLN A 396 22.11 71.83 35.21
C GLN A 396 21.84 70.31 35.24
N LEU A 397 20.63 69.88 34.85
CA LEU A 397 20.18 68.47 34.94
C LEU A 397 20.73 67.58 33.81
N GLU A 398 21.07 68.19 32.68
CA GLU A 398 21.80 67.54 31.58
C GLU A 398 23.33 67.53 31.77
N ASP A 399 23.88 68.20 32.80
CA ASP A 399 25.32 68.23 33.06
C ASP A 399 25.87 66.83 33.41
N SER A 400 27.16 66.63 33.17
CA SER A 400 27.84 65.40 33.58
C SER A 400 27.98 65.35 35.10
N PHE A 401 27.42 64.31 35.72
CA PHE A 401 27.54 64.02 37.15
C PHE A 401 28.78 63.19 37.51
N ALA A 402 29.63 62.89 36.52
CA ALA A 402 30.77 61.97 36.68
C ALA A 402 31.77 62.44 37.74
N ASP A 403 32.04 63.74 37.84
CA ASP A 403 33.00 64.27 38.82
C ASP A 403 32.47 64.14 40.25
N TYR A 404 31.18 64.40 40.48
CA TYR A 404 30.54 64.18 41.78
C TYR A 404 30.46 62.68 42.12
N GLU A 405 30.05 61.82 41.18
CA GLU A 405 30.04 60.37 41.41
C GLU A 405 31.46 59.88 41.77
N THR A 406 32.51 60.37 41.11
CA THR A 406 33.90 59.96 41.38
C THR A 406 34.37 60.44 42.75
N GLN A 407 34.05 61.68 43.13
CA GLN A 407 34.42 62.24 44.43
C GLN A 407 33.63 61.61 45.59
N TYR A 408 32.32 61.42 45.42
CA TYR A 408 31.49 60.70 46.38
C TYR A 408 31.95 59.25 46.51
N GLN A 409 32.28 58.57 45.40
CA GLN A 409 32.84 57.22 45.45
C GLN A 409 34.18 57.20 46.18
N ALA A 410 35.06 58.18 46.01
CA ALA A 410 36.32 58.25 46.75
C ALA A 410 36.08 58.39 48.26
N VAL A 411 35.22 59.33 48.68
CA VAL A 411 34.93 59.57 50.11
C VAL A 411 34.11 58.43 50.73
N SER A 412 33.06 57.97 50.04
CA SER A 412 32.27 56.81 50.45
C SER A 412 33.12 55.54 50.46
N SER A 413 34.07 55.36 49.55
CA SER A 413 35.04 54.25 49.58
C SER A 413 35.93 54.32 50.81
N LEU A 414 36.42 55.51 51.17
CA LEU A 414 37.24 55.68 52.38
C LEU A 414 36.43 55.48 53.66
N ILE A 415 35.21 56.02 53.74
CA ILE A 415 34.30 55.85 54.87
C ILE A 415 33.82 54.40 54.97
N ASN A 416 33.50 53.76 53.86
CA ASN A 416 33.19 52.32 53.84
C ASN A 416 34.41 51.51 54.22
N SER A 417 35.61 51.86 53.76
CA SER A 417 36.85 51.19 54.18
C SER A 417 37.03 51.30 55.68
N LEU A 418 36.74 52.46 56.28
CA LEU A 418 36.72 52.63 57.74
C LEU A 418 35.59 51.86 58.41
N ASN A 419 34.35 51.95 57.95
CA ASN A 419 33.22 51.25 58.54
C ASN A 419 33.37 49.72 58.44
N GLN A 420 33.96 49.22 57.35
CA GLN A 420 34.37 47.81 57.20
C GLN A 420 35.42 47.43 58.23
N LEU A 421 36.39 48.30 58.48
CA LEU A 421 37.36 48.09 59.56
C LEU A 421 36.69 48.08 60.95
N LEU A 422 35.68 48.93 61.17
CA LEU A 422 34.94 49.04 62.43
C LEU A 422 34.09 47.81 62.74
N ILE A 423 33.60 47.09 61.74
CA ILE A 423 32.89 45.81 61.93
C ILE A 423 33.81 44.82 62.66
N THR A 424 35.09 44.79 62.29
CA THR A 424 36.07 43.80 62.80
C THR A 424 36.73 44.24 64.10
N ILE A 425 36.99 45.54 64.26
CA ILE A 425 37.83 46.05 65.36
C ILE A 425 37.01 46.82 66.41
N LYS A 426 35.77 47.24 66.11
CA LYS A 426 34.84 47.95 67.03
C LYS A 426 35.37 49.23 67.69
N LEU A 427 36.51 49.76 67.23
CA LEU A 427 37.16 50.95 67.78
C LEU A 427 36.96 52.14 66.85
N ARG A 428 36.12 53.10 67.26
CA ARG A 428 35.57 54.15 66.38
C ARG A 428 36.41 55.42 66.28
N ASN A 429 37.55 55.46 66.97
CA ASN A 429 38.47 56.58 66.94
C ASN A 429 39.92 56.12 66.82
N SER A 430 40.78 57.03 66.33
CA SER A 430 42.17 56.76 65.98
C SER A 430 43.07 56.38 67.17
N THR A 431 42.74 56.82 68.39
CA THR A 431 43.52 56.54 69.61
C THR A 431 43.34 55.11 70.11
N ALA A 432 42.12 54.57 70.07
CA ALA A 432 41.87 53.21 70.55
C ALA A 432 42.49 52.14 69.63
N LEU A 433 42.49 52.36 68.31
CA LEU A 433 43.08 51.44 67.32
C LEU A 433 44.56 51.12 67.59
N LYS A 434 45.32 52.06 68.16
CA LYS A 434 46.76 51.88 68.44
C LYS A 434 47.05 50.93 69.61
N ALA A 435 46.14 50.81 70.58
CA ALA A 435 46.36 49.98 71.78
C ALA A 435 46.10 48.48 71.53
N GLU A 436 45.13 48.15 70.69
CA GLU A 436 44.75 46.77 70.36
C GLU A 436 45.80 46.04 69.50
N LEU A 437 46.50 46.79 68.64
CA LEU A 437 47.54 46.28 67.75
C LEU A 437 48.66 45.54 68.51
N LYS A 438 49.06 46.06 69.68
CA LYS A 438 50.16 45.51 70.47
C LYS A 438 49.84 44.13 71.08
N LYS A 439 48.59 43.84 71.43
CA LYS A 439 48.19 42.57 72.07
C LYS A 439 48.15 41.39 71.10
N ILE A 440 47.76 41.65 69.85
CA ILE A 440 47.60 40.61 68.82
C ILE A 440 48.96 40.09 68.33
N GLU A 441 49.97 40.95 68.31
CA GLU A 441 51.34 40.59 67.89
C GLU A 441 51.97 39.52 68.81
N GLU A 442 51.75 39.57 70.12
CA GLU A 442 52.32 38.62 71.09
C GLU A 442 51.67 37.21 70.99
N ALA A 443 50.36 37.11 70.72
CA ALA A 443 49.63 35.85 70.61
C ALA A 443 49.92 35.07 69.32
N LEU A 444 50.29 35.77 68.24
CA LEU A 444 50.65 35.19 66.95
C LEU A 444 51.88 34.27 67.04
N VAL A 445 52.88 34.67 67.80
CA VAL A 445 54.16 33.97 67.90
C VAL A 445 54.02 32.60 68.59
N ALA A 446 53.27 32.54 69.69
CA ALA A 446 53.09 31.30 70.46
C ALA A 446 52.29 30.24 69.68
N SER A 447 51.29 30.66 68.90
CA SER A 447 50.39 29.77 68.17
C SER A 447 51.04 29.14 66.92
N LYS A 448 52.00 29.84 66.28
CA LYS A 448 52.79 29.31 65.15
C LYS A 448 53.60 28.06 65.50
N LYS A 449 54.25 28.05 66.67
CA LYS A 449 55.07 26.93 67.15
C LYS A 449 54.28 25.61 67.28
N ASN A 450 53.01 25.69 67.70
CA ASN A 450 52.15 24.51 67.82
C ASN A 450 51.71 23.98 66.44
N LYS A 451 51.52 24.85 65.44
CA LYS A 451 51.14 24.48 64.08
C LYS A 451 52.24 23.72 63.33
N GLU A 452 53.50 24.17 63.46
CA GLU A 452 54.66 23.49 62.87
C GLU A 452 54.80 22.03 63.36
N SER A 453 54.49 21.78 64.65
CA SER A 453 54.53 20.43 65.23
C SER A 453 53.42 19.52 64.69
N ILE A 454 52.27 20.09 64.30
CA ILE A 454 51.15 19.34 63.70
C ILE A 454 51.46 18.96 62.25
N GLU A 455 52.09 19.83 61.47
CA GLU A 455 52.46 19.54 60.08
C GLU A 455 53.43 18.37 59.98
N GLN A 456 54.42 18.28 60.86
CA GLN A 456 55.35 17.15 60.92
C GLN A 456 54.64 15.81 61.18
N ILE A 457 53.62 15.79 62.05
CA ILE A 457 52.84 14.59 62.33
C ILE A 457 51.98 14.21 61.11
N LYS A 458 51.33 15.20 60.46
CA LYS A 458 50.52 14.96 59.26
C LYS A 458 51.35 14.38 58.10
N ASP A 459 52.54 14.92 57.84
CA ASP A 459 53.41 14.42 56.78
C ASP A 459 53.87 12.98 57.00
N SER A 460 54.20 12.60 58.24
CA SER A 460 54.57 11.22 58.58
C SER A 460 53.42 10.20 58.42
N SER A 461 52.17 10.67 58.47
CA SER A 461 50.97 9.83 58.32
C SER A 461 50.47 9.68 56.86
N LYS A 462 50.94 10.54 55.95
CA LYS A 462 50.44 10.64 54.57
C LYS A 462 50.68 9.38 53.73
N SER A 463 51.86 8.75 53.87
CA SER A 463 52.19 7.49 53.18
C SER A 463 51.27 6.36 53.65
N LYS A 464 50.98 6.28 54.95
CA LYS A 464 50.09 5.27 55.55
C LYS A 464 48.64 5.40 55.07
N ILE A 465 48.13 6.63 54.97
CA ILE A 465 46.79 6.91 54.40
C ILE A 465 46.72 6.51 52.93
N SER A 466 47.76 6.81 52.14
CA SER A 466 47.80 6.45 50.72
C SER A 466 47.78 4.93 50.50
N GLN A 467 48.45 4.18 51.38
CA GLN A 467 48.47 2.72 51.33
C GLN A 467 47.14 2.11 51.79
N HIS A 468 46.50 2.67 52.81
CA HIS A 468 45.15 2.27 53.24
C HIS A 468 44.11 2.50 52.13
N ASN A 469 44.19 3.62 51.40
CA ASN A 469 43.29 3.90 50.28
C ASN A 469 43.48 2.92 49.12
N ARG A 470 44.73 2.58 48.77
CA ARG A 470 45.02 1.54 47.77
C ARG A 470 44.43 0.19 48.18
N ASN A 471 44.61 -0.22 49.43
CA ASN A 471 44.00 -1.45 49.96
C ASN A 471 42.47 -1.45 49.83
N ASN A 472 41.81 -0.30 50.03
CA ASN A 472 40.36 -0.18 49.87
C ASN A 472 39.91 -0.20 48.40
N ASP A 473 40.68 0.40 47.49
CA ASP A 473 40.39 0.36 46.06
C ASP A 473 40.59 -1.06 45.48
N ASP A 474 41.64 -1.77 45.94
CA ASP A 474 41.84 -3.19 45.62
C ASP A 474 40.68 -4.05 46.14
N LEU A 475 40.18 -3.79 47.36
CA LEU A 475 39.00 -4.49 47.89
C LEU A 475 37.72 -4.22 47.10
N LYS A 476 37.50 -2.99 46.60
CA LYS A 476 36.35 -2.66 45.74
C LYS A 476 36.37 -3.43 44.41
N LEU A 477 37.57 -3.67 43.87
CA LEU A 477 37.72 -4.48 42.65
C LEU A 477 37.50 -5.97 42.93
N LEU A 478 37.91 -6.45 44.12
CA LEU A 478 37.90 -7.87 44.43
C LEU A 478 36.56 -8.38 45.03
N GLU A 479 35.87 -7.58 45.85
CA GLU A 479 34.64 -8.04 46.52
C GLU A 479 33.47 -8.41 45.59
N PRO A 480 33.20 -7.71 44.48
CA PRO A 480 32.12 -8.05 43.55
C PRO A 480 32.26 -9.44 42.92
N ALA A 481 33.48 -9.96 42.77
CA ALA A 481 33.72 -11.27 42.16
C ALA A 481 33.25 -12.44 43.05
N ASN A 482 33.10 -12.24 44.36
CA ASN A 482 32.72 -13.29 45.31
C ASN A 482 31.39 -13.96 44.96
N LYS A 483 30.44 -13.23 44.34
CA LYS A 483 29.14 -13.77 43.94
C LYS A 483 29.26 -14.88 42.88
N TYR A 484 30.29 -14.83 42.04
CA TYR A 484 30.54 -15.84 41.00
C TYR A 484 31.24 -17.09 41.56
N PHE A 485 31.99 -16.98 42.66
CA PHE A 485 32.65 -18.11 43.33
C PHE A 485 31.71 -18.98 44.19
N ALA A 486 30.42 -18.68 44.23
CA ALA A 486 29.43 -19.44 45.01
C ALA A 486 29.27 -20.89 44.49
N GLU A 487 29.19 -21.07 43.17
CA GLU A 487 28.99 -22.36 42.51
C GLU A 487 29.89 -22.46 41.27
N GLU A 488 30.49 -23.64 41.03
CA GLU A 488 31.35 -23.87 39.86
C GLU A 488 30.62 -23.61 38.53
N LYS A 489 29.32 -23.95 38.46
CA LYS A 489 28.49 -23.74 37.28
C LYS A 489 28.34 -22.27 36.87
N ASN A 490 28.57 -21.31 37.77
CA ASN A 490 28.47 -19.89 37.45
C ASN A 490 29.55 -19.44 36.45
N PHE A 491 30.66 -20.17 36.35
CA PHE A 491 31.71 -19.90 35.37
C PHE A 491 31.35 -20.37 33.95
N SER A 492 30.33 -21.22 33.80
CA SER A 492 29.79 -21.63 32.49
C SER A 492 29.00 -20.53 31.77
N LEU A 493 28.75 -19.40 32.46
CA LEU A 493 28.19 -18.17 31.91
C LEU A 493 29.08 -17.59 30.79
N LEU A 494 30.39 -17.84 30.83
CA LEU A 494 31.33 -17.34 29.84
C LEU A 494 31.04 -17.98 28.47
N ASN A 495 30.63 -17.17 27.49
CA ASN A 495 30.27 -17.58 26.13
C ASN A 495 28.96 -18.39 26.05
N LEU A 496 28.11 -18.35 27.08
CA LEU A 496 26.81 -19.02 27.08
C LEU A 496 25.89 -18.43 25.99
N SER A 497 25.87 -17.09 25.87
CA SER A 497 25.16 -16.40 24.79
C SER A 497 25.63 -16.82 23.40
N GLU A 498 26.94 -16.95 23.18
CA GLU A 498 27.49 -17.43 21.91
C GLU A 498 27.11 -18.88 21.60
N GLN A 499 27.08 -19.76 22.62
CA GLN A 499 26.65 -21.15 22.46
C GLN A 499 25.17 -21.25 22.08
N ILE A 500 24.31 -20.42 22.69
CA ILE A 500 22.87 -20.33 22.33
C ILE A 500 22.69 -19.83 20.89
N ILE A 501 23.45 -18.81 20.48
CA ILE A 501 23.41 -18.28 19.11
C ILE A 501 23.85 -19.36 18.10
N LYS A 502 24.94 -20.08 18.38
CA LYS A 502 25.41 -21.17 17.51
C LYS A 502 24.40 -22.32 17.42
N SER A 503 23.85 -22.75 18.57
CA SER A 503 22.88 -23.84 18.65
C SER A 503 21.55 -23.47 17.95
N SER A 504 21.05 -22.25 18.13
CA SER A 504 19.85 -21.76 17.44
C SER A 504 20.03 -21.63 15.93
N ALA A 505 21.20 -21.18 15.46
CA ALA A 505 21.53 -21.15 14.04
C ALA A 505 21.58 -22.57 13.42
N GLU A 506 22.12 -23.56 14.13
CA GLU A 506 22.07 -24.97 13.72
C GLU A 506 20.64 -25.51 13.65
N ILE A 507 19.81 -25.22 14.66
CA ILE A 507 18.38 -25.62 14.69
C ILE A 507 17.62 -25.05 13.49
N ASN A 508 17.85 -23.79 13.14
CA ASN A 508 17.19 -23.15 12.00
C ASN A 508 17.59 -23.79 10.67
N ARG A 509 18.87 -24.11 10.47
CA ARG A 509 19.36 -24.83 9.29
C ARG A 509 18.72 -26.21 9.17
N ILE A 510 18.74 -26.99 10.25
CA ILE A 510 18.15 -28.35 10.27
C ILE A 510 16.62 -28.30 10.08
N SER A 511 15.94 -27.32 10.67
CA SER A 511 14.48 -27.15 10.48
C SER A 511 14.14 -26.84 9.02
N ARG A 512 14.97 -26.04 8.34
CA ARG A 512 14.81 -25.73 6.92
C ARG A 512 14.98 -26.96 6.02
N VAL A 513 15.91 -27.86 6.35
CA VAL A 513 16.07 -29.15 5.66
C VAL A 513 14.79 -29.99 5.77
N ASN A 514 14.19 -30.05 6.95
CA ASN A 514 12.96 -30.81 7.20
C ASN A 514 11.74 -30.22 6.44
N GLU A 515 11.65 -28.89 6.32
CA GLU A 515 10.62 -28.23 5.51
C GLU A 515 10.76 -28.53 4.01
N LEU A 516 11.98 -28.56 3.50
CA LEU A 516 12.26 -28.85 2.10
C LEU A 516 12.00 -30.33 1.76
N GLU A 517 12.36 -31.26 2.66
CA GLU A 517 12.04 -32.69 2.52
C GLU A 517 10.53 -32.94 2.50
N ALA A 518 9.75 -32.22 3.31
CA ALA A 518 8.30 -32.36 3.36
C ALA A 518 7.58 -31.95 2.06
N GLN A 519 8.23 -31.15 1.20
CA GLN A 519 7.69 -30.68 -0.07
C GLN A 519 7.99 -31.62 -1.26
N ILE A 520 8.81 -32.66 -1.04
CA ILE A 520 9.15 -33.65 -2.06
C ILE A 520 7.92 -34.54 -2.29
N SER A 521 7.49 -34.60 -3.56
CA SER A 521 6.26 -35.27 -3.97
C SER A 521 6.42 -36.79 -3.97
N ASP A 522 7.55 -37.30 -4.50
CA ASP A 522 7.86 -38.72 -4.56
C ASP A 522 9.12 -39.08 -3.75
N LYS A 523 8.91 -39.67 -2.57
CA LYS A 523 10.01 -40.10 -1.69
C LYS A 523 10.74 -41.36 -2.17
N THR A 524 10.23 -42.04 -3.20
CA THR A 524 10.91 -43.22 -3.78
C THR A 524 12.18 -42.84 -4.54
N ILE A 525 12.38 -41.55 -4.86
CA ILE A 525 13.61 -41.01 -5.46
C ILE A 525 14.86 -41.37 -4.63
N PHE A 526 14.72 -41.44 -3.30
CA PHE A 526 15.82 -41.82 -2.40
C PHE A 526 16.15 -43.33 -2.45
N GLN A 527 15.36 -44.17 -3.12
CA GLN A 527 15.64 -45.60 -3.28
C GLN A 527 16.43 -45.92 -4.56
N ILE A 528 16.70 -44.89 -5.38
CA ILE A 528 17.38 -45.03 -6.67
C ILE A 528 18.89 -45.14 -6.43
N ASN A 529 19.48 -46.26 -6.83
CA ASN A 529 20.92 -46.51 -6.71
C ASN A 529 21.71 -45.86 -7.86
N LYS A 530 21.61 -44.53 -7.99
CA LYS A 530 22.36 -43.71 -8.95
C LYS A 530 22.94 -42.49 -8.25
N SER A 531 24.06 -41.98 -8.75
CA SER A 531 24.60 -40.72 -8.25
C SER A 531 23.69 -39.55 -8.63
N PHE A 532 23.63 -38.55 -7.75
CA PHE A 532 22.77 -37.37 -7.93
C PHE A 532 23.00 -36.69 -9.29
N LYS A 533 24.26 -36.54 -9.70
CA LYS A 533 24.64 -35.95 -10.99
C LYS A 533 24.16 -36.76 -12.19
N VAL A 534 24.31 -38.09 -12.15
CA VAL A 534 23.91 -38.96 -13.26
C VAL A 534 22.40 -38.98 -13.38
N PHE A 535 21.68 -39.09 -12.27
CA PHE A 535 20.22 -39.08 -12.28
C PHE A 535 19.63 -37.74 -12.77
N LYS A 536 20.19 -36.61 -12.30
CA LYS A 536 19.81 -35.28 -12.78
C LYS A 536 20.06 -35.10 -14.28
N ALA A 537 21.20 -35.57 -14.79
CA ALA A 537 21.52 -35.51 -16.22
C ALA A 537 20.55 -36.36 -17.07
N GLU A 538 20.22 -37.58 -16.62
CA GLU A 538 19.26 -38.46 -17.31
C GLU A 538 17.85 -37.87 -17.36
N LEU A 539 17.41 -37.18 -16.29
CA LEU A 539 16.11 -36.52 -16.25
C LEU A 539 16.04 -35.33 -17.21
N ILE A 540 17.09 -34.52 -17.26
CA ILE A 540 17.19 -33.39 -18.21
C ILE A 540 17.20 -33.92 -19.65
N GLU A 541 17.99 -34.97 -19.93
CA GLU A 541 18.03 -35.60 -21.25
C GLU A 541 16.66 -36.20 -21.64
N SER A 542 15.93 -36.75 -20.67
CA SER A 542 14.58 -37.29 -20.88
C SER A 542 13.55 -36.19 -21.15
N ASP A 543 13.60 -35.06 -20.43
CA ASP A 543 12.73 -33.91 -20.69
C ASP A 543 12.99 -33.30 -22.08
N GLU A 544 14.26 -33.18 -22.48
CA GLU A 544 14.64 -32.74 -23.83
C GLU A 544 14.12 -33.70 -24.90
N LYS A 545 14.21 -35.02 -24.68
CA LYS A 545 13.64 -36.04 -25.59
C LYS A 545 12.12 -35.91 -25.71
N PHE A 546 11.41 -35.71 -24.61
CA PHE A 546 9.95 -35.50 -24.64
C PHE A 546 9.57 -34.21 -25.36
N LEU A 547 10.30 -33.12 -25.11
CA LEU A 547 10.07 -31.83 -25.75
C LEU A 547 10.30 -31.89 -27.27
N ASN A 548 11.39 -32.52 -27.70
CA ASN A 548 11.68 -32.73 -29.12
C ASN A 548 10.61 -33.58 -29.80
N LYS A 549 10.13 -34.63 -29.13
CA LYS A 549 9.08 -35.51 -29.67
C LYS A 549 7.70 -34.84 -29.72
N GLN A 550 7.38 -33.98 -28.74
CA GLN A 550 6.19 -33.12 -28.78
C GLN A 550 6.23 -32.16 -29.97
N GLN A 551 7.37 -31.51 -30.22
CA GLN A 551 7.52 -30.61 -31.37
C GLN A 551 7.39 -31.34 -32.70
N GLN A 552 7.97 -32.55 -32.81
CA GLN A 552 7.87 -33.38 -34.00
C GLN A 552 6.42 -33.83 -34.28
N LEU A 553 5.69 -34.30 -33.27
CA LEU A 553 4.29 -34.71 -33.42
C LEU A 553 3.38 -33.51 -33.76
N LYS A 554 3.61 -32.35 -33.12
CA LYS A 554 2.86 -31.12 -33.43
C LYS A 554 3.08 -30.66 -34.88
N SER A 555 4.31 -30.77 -35.39
CA SER A 555 4.61 -30.41 -36.79
C SER A 555 4.02 -31.41 -37.79
N GLN A 556 3.98 -32.69 -37.45
CA GLN A 556 3.32 -33.72 -38.28
C GLN A 556 1.81 -33.50 -38.33
N ILE A 557 1.18 -33.22 -37.19
CA ILE A 557 -0.26 -32.91 -37.10
C ILE A 557 -0.59 -31.63 -37.89
N SER A 558 0.23 -30.58 -37.80
CA SER A 558 -0.01 -29.34 -38.54
C SER A 558 0.16 -29.53 -40.05
N ASN A 559 1.17 -30.27 -40.49
CA ASN A 559 1.37 -30.58 -41.91
C ASN A 559 0.24 -31.43 -42.49
N LEU A 560 -0.23 -32.45 -41.75
CA LEU A 560 -1.38 -33.26 -42.17
C LEU A 560 -2.66 -32.44 -42.25
N LYS A 561 -2.93 -31.56 -41.28
CA LYS A 561 -4.06 -30.62 -41.33
C LYS A 561 -3.98 -29.68 -42.53
N LEU A 562 -2.82 -29.08 -42.78
CA LEU A 562 -2.62 -28.20 -43.94
C LEU A 562 -2.83 -28.91 -45.28
N ASN A 563 -2.41 -30.17 -45.39
CA ASN A 563 -2.62 -30.97 -46.60
C ASN A 563 -4.09 -31.36 -46.76
N LEU A 564 -4.77 -31.71 -45.67
CA LEU A 564 -6.21 -31.97 -45.66
C LEU A 564 -7.02 -30.73 -46.05
N ASP A 565 -6.69 -29.57 -45.50
CA ASP A 565 -7.34 -28.30 -45.84
C ASP A 565 -7.14 -27.95 -47.32
N LYS A 566 -5.94 -28.18 -47.87
CA LYS A 566 -5.65 -28.00 -49.31
C LYS A 566 -6.44 -28.97 -50.18
N LEU A 567 -6.48 -30.26 -49.83
CA LEU A 567 -7.24 -31.27 -50.57
C LEU A 567 -8.74 -30.97 -50.53
N GLN A 568 -9.28 -30.56 -49.38
CA GLN A 568 -10.66 -30.11 -49.25
C GLN A 568 -10.94 -28.86 -50.09
N GLY A 569 -10.00 -27.90 -50.12
CA GLY A 569 -10.08 -26.72 -50.99
C GLY A 569 -10.19 -27.09 -52.47
N VAL A 570 -9.29 -27.94 -52.97
CA VAL A 570 -9.29 -28.39 -54.38
C VAL A 570 -10.57 -29.16 -54.73
N VAL A 571 -11.02 -30.06 -53.85
CA VAL A 571 -12.29 -30.80 -54.07
C VAL A 571 -13.49 -29.85 -54.09
N SER A 572 -13.49 -28.82 -53.24
CA SER A 572 -14.53 -27.79 -53.22
C SER A 572 -14.55 -26.95 -54.50
N GLU A 573 -13.39 -26.57 -55.03
CA GLU A 573 -13.26 -25.84 -56.30
C GLU A 573 -13.76 -26.67 -57.48
N ILE A 574 -13.40 -27.95 -57.55
CA ILE A 574 -13.86 -28.88 -58.61
C ILE A 574 -15.39 -29.02 -58.57
N LYS A 575 -15.98 -29.18 -57.38
CA LYS A 575 -17.44 -29.29 -57.22
C LYS A 575 -18.16 -27.99 -57.51
N THR A 576 -17.58 -26.85 -57.17
CA THR A 576 -18.13 -25.52 -57.49
C THR A 576 -18.15 -25.29 -58.99
N SER A 577 -17.06 -25.63 -59.67
CA SER A 577 -16.95 -25.59 -61.14
C SER A 577 -17.94 -26.56 -61.80
N GLY A 578 -18.12 -27.76 -61.24
CA GLY A 578 -19.13 -28.72 -61.67
C GLY A 578 -20.57 -28.21 -61.52
N LYS A 579 -20.89 -27.51 -60.41
CA LYS A 579 -22.20 -26.87 -60.21
C LYS A 579 -22.43 -25.71 -61.18
N GLN A 580 -21.40 -24.90 -61.45
CA GLN A 580 -21.46 -23.84 -62.45
C GLN A 580 -21.70 -24.41 -63.85
N TYR A 581 -21.04 -25.51 -64.22
CA TYR A 581 -21.28 -26.21 -65.48
C TYR A 581 -22.75 -26.65 -65.63
N LEU A 582 -23.33 -27.26 -64.60
CA LEU A 582 -24.75 -27.66 -64.60
C LEU A 582 -25.71 -26.47 -64.67
N SER A 583 -25.31 -25.30 -64.15
CA SER A 583 -26.13 -24.08 -64.23
C SER A 583 -26.16 -23.42 -65.61
N LEU A 584 -25.09 -23.61 -66.40
CA LEU A 584 -24.96 -23.05 -67.75
C LEU A 584 -25.50 -23.99 -68.83
N LYS A 585 -25.57 -25.31 -68.56
CA LYS A 585 -26.10 -26.30 -69.50
C LYS A 585 -27.16 -27.17 -68.80
N THR A 586 -28.42 -26.75 -68.92
CA THR A 586 -29.59 -27.36 -68.24
C THR A 586 -29.96 -28.76 -68.72
N ASP A 587 -29.35 -29.22 -69.81
CA ASP A 587 -29.64 -30.47 -70.51
C ASP A 587 -28.35 -31.29 -70.68
N ALA A 588 -27.40 -31.12 -69.76
CA ALA A 588 -26.18 -31.92 -69.69
C ALA A 588 -26.49 -33.38 -69.33
N ASP A 589 -26.20 -34.29 -70.26
CA ASP A 589 -26.35 -35.75 -70.13
C ASP A 589 -25.02 -36.48 -69.89
N SER A 590 -23.92 -35.74 -69.73
CA SER A 590 -22.57 -36.27 -69.53
C SER A 590 -21.76 -35.48 -68.50
N CYS A 591 -20.93 -36.18 -67.73
CA CYS A 591 -20.03 -35.57 -66.75
C CYS A 591 -18.90 -34.78 -67.47
N PRO A 592 -18.64 -33.51 -67.15
CA PRO A 592 -17.61 -32.71 -67.82
C PRO A 592 -16.17 -33.14 -67.51
N LEU A 593 -15.94 -33.94 -66.47
CA LEU A 593 -14.60 -34.42 -66.06
C LEU A 593 -14.25 -35.80 -66.62
N CYS A 594 -15.23 -36.67 -66.83
CA CYS A 594 -15.00 -38.06 -67.25
C CYS A 594 -15.92 -38.54 -68.38
N GLU A 595 -16.73 -37.65 -68.96
CA GLU A 595 -17.63 -37.84 -70.12
C GLU A 595 -18.64 -38.99 -70.02
N THR A 596 -18.75 -39.61 -68.85
CA THR A 596 -19.68 -40.70 -68.60
C THR A 596 -21.11 -40.15 -68.57
N LYS A 597 -22.03 -40.84 -69.23
CA LYS A 597 -23.43 -40.42 -69.35
C LYS A 597 -24.22 -40.70 -68.08
N TYR A 598 -24.90 -39.69 -67.57
CA TYR A 598 -25.76 -39.78 -66.39
C TYR A 598 -27.04 -38.97 -66.60
N PRO A 599 -28.20 -39.41 -66.09
CA PRO A 599 -29.37 -38.56 -65.97
C PRO A 599 -29.05 -37.31 -65.13
N PHE A 600 -29.56 -36.14 -65.52
CA PHE A 600 -29.25 -34.86 -64.87
C PHE A 600 -29.44 -34.87 -63.34
N ALA A 601 -30.48 -35.54 -62.84
CA ALA A 601 -30.74 -35.68 -61.41
C ALA A 601 -29.66 -36.50 -60.69
N GLU A 602 -29.13 -37.55 -61.32
CA GLU A 602 -28.09 -38.41 -60.75
C GLU A 602 -26.72 -37.73 -60.80
N LEU A 603 -26.45 -36.96 -61.87
CA LEU A 603 -25.23 -36.16 -62.01
C LEU A 603 -25.19 -35.02 -60.98
N SER A 604 -26.32 -34.35 -60.76
CA SER A 604 -26.47 -33.31 -59.74
C SER A 604 -26.24 -33.87 -58.34
N ASP A 605 -26.84 -35.03 -58.03
CA ASP A 605 -26.73 -35.65 -56.71
C ASP A 605 -25.30 -36.09 -56.37
N ARG A 606 -24.59 -36.68 -57.35
CA ARG A 606 -23.16 -37.09 -57.23
C ARG A 606 -22.20 -35.91 -57.07
N ILE A 607 -22.50 -34.76 -57.68
CA ILE A 607 -21.71 -33.53 -57.50
C ILE A 607 -21.98 -32.90 -56.11
N SER A 608 -23.17 -33.10 -55.54
CA SER A 608 -23.53 -32.59 -54.20
C SER A 608 -23.14 -33.48 -53.03
N THR A 609 -22.90 -34.78 -53.21
CA THR A 609 -22.53 -35.68 -52.10
C THR A 609 -21.09 -35.45 -51.64
N ILE A 610 -20.90 -35.14 -50.36
CA ILE A 610 -19.57 -35.04 -49.72
C ILE A 610 -19.17 -36.45 -49.28
N ALA A 611 -18.16 -37.04 -49.93
CA ALA A 611 -17.54 -38.25 -49.43
C ALA A 611 -16.75 -37.89 -48.16
N ASN A 612 -17.23 -38.33 -47.00
CA ASN A 612 -16.56 -38.18 -45.70
C ASN A 612 -15.47 -39.23 -45.45
N ASP A 613 -15.17 -40.11 -46.42
CA ASP A 613 -14.16 -41.15 -46.25
C ASP A 613 -12.81 -40.71 -46.79
N ILE A 614 -12.07 -39.95 -45.98
CA ILE A 614 -10.62 -39.81 -46.15
C ILE A 614 -9.96 -40.67 -45.06
N LYS A 615 -9.25 -41.72 -45.49
CA LYS A 615 -8.45 -42.64 -44.64
C LYS A 615 -7.42 -41.92 -43.74
N GLU A 616 -7.21 -40.62 -43.92
CA GLU A 616 -6.23 -39.79 -43.21
C GLU A 616 -6.71 -39.29 -41.82
N ASN A 617 -8.02 -39.32 -41.53
CA ASN A 617 -8.53 -38.97 -40.18
C ASN A 617 -8.06 -39.94 -39.09
N VAL A 618 -7.86 -41.23 -39.43
CA VAL A 618 -7.34 -42.24 -38.50
C VAL A 618 -5.89 -41.94 -38.10
N ALA A 619 -5.08 -41.43 -39.02
CA ALA A 619 -3.70 -41.04 -38.76
C ALA A 619 -3.60 -39.80 -37.84
N LEU A 620 -4.53 -38.85 -37.96
CA LEU A 620 -4.60 -37.69 -37.05
C LEU A 620 -4.97 -38.10 -35.62
N ASP A 621 -5.91 -39.03 -35.46
CA ASP A 621 -6.30 -39.55 -34.15
C ASP A 621 -5.19 -40.38 -33.48
N GLU A 622 -4.45 -41.18 -34.26
CA GLU A 622 -3.30 -41.93 -33.74
C GLU A 622 -2.16 -41.00 -33.28
N LEU A 623 -1.82 -39.97 -34.07
CA LEU A 623 -0.82 -38.97 -33.67
C LEU A 623 -1.28 -38.13 -32.47
N GLY A 624 -2.59 -37.82 -32.38
CA GLY A 624 -3.18 -37.15 -31.23
C GLY A 624 -3.08 -37.96 -29.94
N LYS A 625 -3.35 -39.28 -30.00
CA LYS A 625 -3.17 -40.19 -28.86
C LYS A 625 -1.72 -40.27 -28.39
N GLN A 626 -0.77 -40.33 -29.33
CA GLN A 626 0.66 -40.32 -28.99
C GLN A 626 1.10 -39.01 -28.32
N LEU A 627 0.54 -37.88 -28.74
CA LEU A 627 0.82 -36.58 -28.13
C LEU A 627 0.33 -36.51 -26.67
N ILE A 628 -0.88 -37.02 -26.38
CA ILE A 628 -1.44 -37.06 -25.01
C ILE A 628 -0.57 -37.90 -24.07
N ILE A 629 -0.11 -39.07 -24.53
CA ILE A 629 0.77 -39.95 -23.73
C ILE A 629 2.08 -39.23 -23.39
N ILE A 630 2.71 -38.59 -24.39
CA ILE A 630 3.96 -37.86 -24.19
C ILE A 630 3.77 -36.63 -23.28
N ASP A 631 2.64 -35.92 -23.37
CA ASP A 631 2.32 -34.79 -22.48
C ASP A 631 2.17 -35.24 -21.02
N SER A 632 1.56 -36.40 -20.79
CA SER A 632 1.48 -37.04 -19.47
C SER A 632 2.88 -37.40 -18.95
N ASP A 633 3.72 -38.03 -19.77
CA ASP A 633 5.06 -38.47 -19.36
C ASP A 633 6.02 -37.29 -19.14
N SER A 634 5.93 -36.22 -19.95
CA SER A 634 6.66 -34.96 -19.72
C SER A 634 6.24 -34.31 -18.40
N SER A 635 4.95 -34.33 -18.06
CA SER A 635 4.45 -33.76 -16.80
C SER A 635 4.99 -34.52 -15.58
N LYS A 636 5.06 -35.86 -15.66
CA LYS A 636 5.70 -36.69 -14.61
C LYS A 636 7.20 -36.39 -14.50
N CYS A 637 7.91 -36.29 -15.63
CA CYS A 637 9.34 -35.96 -15.65
C CYS A 637 9.62 -34.61 -14.96
N LYS A 638 8.82 -33.59 -15.24
CA LYS A 638 8.95 -32.25 -14.63
C LYS A 638 8.68 -32.23 -13.14
N ALA A 639 7.74 -33.05 -12.65
CA ALA A 639 7.51 -33.20 -11.22
C ALA A 639 8.75 -33.77 -10.50
N VAL A 640 9.40 -34.77 -11.11
CA VAL A 640 10.63 -35.37 -10.57
C VAL A 640 11.82 -34.40 -10.63
N ILE A 641 11.93 -33.56 -11.67
CA ILE A 641 12.95 -32.50 -11.75
C ILE A 641 12.81 -31.51 -10.59
N LYS A 642 11.56 -31.09 -10.29
CA LYS A 642 11.28 -30.21 -9.16
C LYS A 642 11.66 -30.85 -7.83
N ASP A 643 11.35 -32.13 -7.64
CA ASP A 643 11.74 -32.87 -6.44
C ASP A 643 13.28 -32.93 -6.29
N ILE A 644 14.02 -33.06 -7.40
CA ILE A 644 15.50 -33.03 -7.41
C ILE A 644 16.07 -31.65 -7.05
N GLU A 645 15.44 -30.56 -7.49
CA GLU A 645 15.84 -29.20 -7.10
C GLU A 645 15.61 -28.93 -5.60
N LEU A 646 14.54 -29.49 -5.04
CA LEU A 646 14.28 -29.44 -3.60
C LEU A 646 15.33 -30.25 -2.81
N ILE A 647 15.74 -31.41 -3.32
CA ILE A 647 16.82 -32.22 -2.74
C ILE A 647 18.16 -31.45 -2.79
N GLU A 648 18.50 -30.82 -3.91
CA GLU A 648 19.71 -29.99 -4.05
C GLU A 648 19.72 -28.82 -3.05
N SER A 649 18.56 -28.19 -2.88
CA SER A 649 18.37 -27.12 -1.90
C SER A 649 18.52 -27.63 -0.46
N ALA A 650 17.98 -28.81 -0.14
CA ALA A 650 18.12 -29.43 1.17
C ALA A 650 19.60 -29.79 1.47
N ILE A 651 20.31 -30.36 0.50
CA ILE A 651 21.74 -30.69 0.61
C ILE A 651 22.60 -29.44 0.86
N SER A 652 22.29 -28.32 0.20
CA SER A 652 23.03 -27.07 0.36
C SER A 652 23.01 -26.55 1.81
N GLN A 653 21.99 -26.90 2.59
CA GLN A 653 21.84 -26.50 3.99
C GLN A 653 22.62 -27.41 4.95
N ILE A 654 23.04 -28.61 4.52
CA ILE A 654 23.66 -29.65 5.37
C ILE A 654 25.20 -29.48 5.48
N GLN A 655 25.80 -28.43 4.91
CA GLN A 655 27.26 -28.19 4.92
C GLN A 655 28.09 -29.41 4.47
N ILE A 656 27.61 -30.15 3.47
CA ILE A 656 28.45 -31.16 2.82
C ILE A 656 29.45 -30.42 1.94
N ASP A 657 30.73 -30.75 2.09
CA ASP A 657 31.78 -30.33 1.16
C ASP A 657 31.37 -30.60 -0.29
N LYS A 658 31.90 -29.81 -1.23
CA LYS A 658 31.49 -29.61 -2.64
C LYS A 658 31.33 -30.86 -3.55
N ASN A 659 31.39 -32.09 -3.02
CA ASN A 659 31.32 -33.37 -3.71
C ASN A 659 29.98 -34.12 -3.58
N TYR A 660 28.88 -33.45 -3.21
CA TYR A 660 27.56 -34.11 -3.14
C TYR A 660 27.04 -34.64 -4.48
N ALA A 661 27.59 -34.15 -5.60
CA ALA A 661 27.20 -34.54 -6.95
C ALA A 661 27.45 -36.04 -7.23
N ASP A 662 28.45 -36.64 -6.58
CA ASP A 662 28.84 -38.04 -6.77
C ASP A 662 28.19 -38.98 -5.74
N LEU A 663 27.47 -38.44 -4.75
CA LEU A 663 26.76 -39.24 -3.76
C LEU A 663 25.55 -39.95 -4.38
N ILE A 664 25.29 -41.17 -3.90
CA ILE A 664 24.12 -41.95 -4.28
C ILE A 664 22.89 -41.35 -3.59
N LEU A 665 21.75 -41.30 -4.28
CA LEU A 665 20.49 -40.76 -3.74
C LEU A 665 20.04 -41.44 -2.44
N THR A 666 20.37 -42.72 -2.24
CA THR A 666 20.14 -43.44 -0.97
C THR A 666 20.93 -42.85 0.19
N ASP A 667 22.18 -42.48 -0.05
CA ASP A 667 23.06 -41.91 0.98
C ASP A 667 22.62 -40.49 1.34
N ILE A 668 22.15 -39.73 0.34
CA ILE A 668 21.54 -38.41 0.53
C ILE A 668 20.26 -38.53 1.39
N GLY A 669 19.39 -39.51 1.10
CA GLY A 669 18.19 -39.76 1.89
C GLY A 669 18.52 -40.14 3.34
N ASN A 670 19.51 -40.99 3.54
CA ASN A 670 19.99 -41.37 4.88
C ASN A 670 20.56 -40.17 5.64
N LEU A 671 21.27 -39.27 4.96
CA LEU A 671 21.84 -38.07 5.56
C LEU A 671 20.77 -37.05 5.95
N ILE A 672 19.75 -36.85 5.12
CA ILE A 672 18.62 -35.98 5.45
C ILE A 672 17.88 -36.52 6.69
N ASN A 673 17.69 -37.84 6.76
CA ASN A 673 17.06 -38.48 7.92
C ASN A 673 17.92 -38.39 9.19
N SER A 674 19.24 -38.64 9.12
CA SER A 674 20.12 -38.52 10.29
C SER A 674 20.20 -37.06 10.80
N THR A 675 20.17 -36.09 9.89
CA THR A 675 20.11 -34.67 10.22
C THR A 675 18.79 -34.33 10.92
N LYS A 676 17.67 -34.90 10.46
CA LYS A 676 16.35 -34.76 11.09
C LYS A 676 16.30 -35.35 12.49
N ASP A 677 16.88 -36.53 12.70
CA ASP A 677 16.95 -37.17 14.02
C ASP A 677 17.75 -36.33 15.02
N SER A 678 18.82 -35.68 14.54
CA SER A 678 19.65 -34.76 15.33
C SER A 678 18.92 -33.49 15.80
N LEU A 679 17.82 -33.08 15.13
CA LEU A 679 17.05 -31.88 15.47
C LEU A 679 16.48 -31.95 16.89
N SER A 680 16.01 -33.13 17.30
CA SER A 680 15.43 -33.34 18.63
C SER A 680 16.48 -33.15 19.73
N LEU A 681 17.66 -33.72 19.53
CA LEU A 681 18.81 -33.59 20.43
C LEU A 681 19.26 -32.13 20.51
N LYS A 682 19.41 -31.44 19.38
CA LYS A 682 19.83 -30.03 19.34
C LYS A 682 18.81 -29.08 19.98
N LYS A 683 17.52 -29.31 19.77
CA LYS A 683 16.46 -28.56 20.46
C LYS A 683 16.50 -28.77 21.98
N SER A 684 16.74 -30.01 22.43
CA SER A 684 16.87 -30.31 23.86
C SER A 684 18.11 -29.63 24.48
N GLU A 685 19.23 -29.64 23.76
CA GLU A 685 20.47 -28.97 24.16
C GLU A 685 20.28 -27.46 24.29
N ASN A 686 19.70 -26.80 23.27
CA ASN A 686 19.42 -25.37 23.30
C ASN A 686 18.43 -24.97 24.40
N SER A 687 17.42 -25.81 24.66
CA SER A 687 16.47 -25.59 25.76
C SER A 687 17.16 -25.65 27.12
N ARG A 688 18.13 -26.56 27.29
CA ARG A 688 18.94 -26.65 28.51
C ARG A 688 19.82 -25.41 28.69
N LEU A 689 20.41 -24.88 27.61
CA LEU A 689 21.22 -23.66 27.66
C LEU A 689 20.38 -22.42 28.00
N LEU A 690 19.18 -22.30 27.43
CA LEU A 690 18.25 -21.21 27.74
C LEU A 690 17.77 -21.27 29.20
N LEU A 691 17.45 -22.46 29.71
CA LEU A 691 17.09 -22.65 31.11
C LEU A 691 18.25 -22.26 32.04
N LEU A 692 19.48 -22.68 31.71
CA LEU A 692 20.67 -22.31 32.46
C LEU A 692 20.92 -20.80 32.45
N GLN A 693 20.72 -20.12 31.31
CA GLN A 693 20.82 -18.67 31.22
C GLN A 693 19.80 -17.96 32.12
N GLN A 694 18.55 -18.45 32.13
CA GLN A 694 17.49 -17.89 32.95
C GLN A 694 17.74 -18.12 34.46
N GLU A 695 18.18 -19.32 34.85
CA GLU A 695 18.57 -19.62 36.23
C GLU A 695 19.70 -18.70 36.75
N LEU A 696 20.66 -18.36 35.90
CA LEU A 696 21.79 -17.50 36.27
C LEU A 696 21.37 -16.02 36.37
N LEU A 697 20.49 -15.56 35.46
CA LEU A 697 19.91 -14.22 35.52
C LEU A 697 19.03 -14.02 36.76
N ASP A 698 18.23 -15.02 37.14
CA ASP A 698 17.40 -14.97 38.35
C ASP A 698 18.26 -14.90 39.63
N LYS A 699 19.49 -15.41 39.59
CA LYS A 699 20.49 -15.27 40.66
C LYS A 699 21.24 -13.91 40.64
N GLY A 700 20.90 -13.01 39.72
CA GLY A 700 21.55 -11.70 39.57
C GLY A 700 22.97 -11.79 39.00
N LEU A 701 23.27 -12.83 38.22
CA LEU A 701 24.57 -13.04 37.58
C LEU A 701 24.48 -12.66 36.11
N ASP A 702 25.18 -11.60 35.73
CA ASP A 702 25.21 -11.10 34.36
C ASP A 702 26.53 -11.46 33.62
N GLU A 703 26.43 -11.81 32.34
CA GLU A 703 27.57 -12.23 31.51
C GLU A 703 28.48 -11.06 31.14
N ALA A 704 27.93 -9.87 30.89
CA ALA A 704 28.73 -8.68 30.59
C ALA A 704 29.48 -8.21 31.83
N GLU A 705 28.80 -8.15 32.97
CA GLU A 705 29.39 -7.84 34.27
C GLU A 705 30.52 -8.85 34.62
N PHE A 706 30.32 -10.14 34.35
CA PHE A 706 31.36 -11.16 34.59
C PHE A 706 32.60 -10.95 33.70
N LYS A 707 32.41 -10.55 32.43
CA LYS A 707 33.52 -10.25 31.50
C LYS A 707 34.29 -9.00 31.95
N GLU A 708 33.59 -7.93 32.34
CA GLU A 708 34.21 -6.69 32.83
C GLU A 708 35.00 -6.91 34.13
N ILE A 709 34.44 -7.67 35.08
CA ILE A 709 35.11 -8.02 36.34
C ILE A 709 36.35 -8.87 36.06
N LYS A 710 36.25 -9.84 35.15
CA LYS A 710 37.38 -10.69 34.75
C LYS A 710 38.53 -9.86 34.15
N GLU A 711 38.23 -8.99 33.18
CA GLU A 711 39.24 -8.14 32.54
C GLU A 711 39.90 -7.19 33.55
N SER A 712 39.10 -6.58 34.42
CA SER A 712 39.60 -5.63 35.42
C SER A 712 40.55 -6.30 36.41
N ILE A 713 40.20 -7.49 36.93
CA ILE A 713 41.04 -8.23 37.88
C ILE A 713 42.32 -8.73 37.20
N GLU A 714 42.22 -9.31 36.01
CA GLU A 714 43.37 -9.87 35.29
C GLU A 714 44.34 -8.80 34.76
N THR A 715 43.89 -7.54 34.65
CA THR A 715 44.73 -6.38 34.30
C THR A 715 45.40 -5.77 35.52
N SER A 716 44.69 -5.67 36.65
CA SER A 716 45.21 -5.05 37.87
C SER A 716 46.10 -5.98 38.71
N PHE A 717 45.95 -7.29 38.56
CA PHE A 717 46.69 -8.28 39.33
C PHE A 717 47.34 -9.34 38.41
N GLU A 718 48.67 -9.31 38.28
CA GLU A 718 49.41 -10.22 37.39
C GLU A 718 49.25 -11.72 37.75
N ASN A 719 48.96 -12.03 39.02
CA ASN A 719 48.94 -13.38 39.56
C ASN A 719 47.53 -13.92 39.90
N LEU A 720 46.47 -13.18 39.59
CA LEU A 720 45.08 -13.59 39.86
C LEU A 720 44.34 -13.85 38.54
N ARG A 721 43.67 -15.00 38.45
CA ARG A 721 42.82 -15.38 37.32
C ARG A 721 41.41 -15.66 37.83
N LEU A 722 40.40 -15.14 37.14
CA LEU A 722 39.01 -15.36 37.54
C LEU A 722 38.54 -16.75 37.07
N SER A 723 38.87 -17.76 37.85
CA SER A 723 38.46 -19.16 37.64
C SER A 723 38.25 -19.86 38.98
N PHE A 724 37.33 -20.83 39.03
CA PHE A 724 36.93 -21.49 40.29
C PHE A 724 38.11 -22.13 41.04
N SER A 725 39.15 -22.59 40.34
CA SER A 725 40.36 -23.17 40.94
C SER A 725 41.21 -22.17 41.74
N TYR A 726 41.04 -20.87 41.54
CA TYR A 726 41.76 -19.80 42.25
C TYR A 726 40.97 -19.25 43.44
N LYS A 727 39.82 -19.84 43.80
CA LYS A 727 38.93 -19.37 44.87
C LYS A 727 39.65 -19.16 46.20
N ASP A 728 40.48 -20.10 46.62
CA ASP A 728 41.17 -20.03 47.92
C ASP A 728 42.22 -18.91 47.93
N ILE A 729 43.01 -18.80 46.86
CA ILE A 729 44.00 -17.72 46.67
C ILE A 729 43.32 -16.34 46.67
N TYR A 730 42.13 -16.26 46.06
CA TYR A 730 41.33 -15.05 46.01
C TYR A 730 40.87 -14.60 47.41
N LEU A 731 40.32 -15.54 48.18
CA LEU A 731 39.85 -15.28 49.55
C LEU A 731 41.00 -14.94 50.50
N GLU A 732 42.14 -15.63 50.39
CA GLU A 732 43.34 -15.32 51.17
C GLU A 732 43.86 -13.90 50.89
N THR A 733 43.85 -13.48 49.63
CA THR A 733 44.28 -12.13 49.22
C THR A 733 43.36 -11.06 49.83
N ILE A 734 42.04 -11.26 49.78
CA ILE A 734 41.06 -10.36 50.41
C ILE A 734 41.29 -10.27 51.92
N ILE A 735 41.51 -11.40 52.60
CA ILE A 735 41.76 -11.45 54.05
C ILE A 735 43.06 -10.72 54.40
N GLY A 736 44.13 -10.92 53.62
CA GLY A 736 45.41 -10.25 53.82
C GLY A 736 45.31 -8.73 53.69
N ILE A 737 44.60 -8.25 52.66
CA ILE A 737 44.37 -6.81 52.45
C ILE A 737 43.51 -6.23 53.58
N LYS A 738 42.45 -6.91 54.02
CA LYS A 738 41.61 -6.48 55.15
C LYS A 738 42.40 -6.34 56.46
N LYS A 739 43.29 -7.29 56.75
CA LYS A 739 44.14 -7.24 57.94
C LYS A 739 45.09 -6.05 57.90
N SER A 740 45.81 -5.86 56.79
CA SER A 740 46.71 -4.72 56.58
C SER A 740 45.98 -3.38 56.67
N SER A 741 44.76 -3.29 56.12
CA SER A 741 43.92 -2.11 56.23
C SER A 741 43.57 -1.77 57.69
N SER A 742 43.21 -2.77 58.51
CA SER A 742 42.89 -2.56 59.93
C SER A 742 44.09 -2.09 60.79
N GLU A 743 45.29 -2.58 60.48
CA GLU A 743 46.52 -2.19 61.19
C GLU A 743 46.88 -0.73 60.88
N LEU A 744 46.77 -0.32 59.60
CA LEU A 744 46.97 1.06 59.18
C LEU A 744 45.94 2.01 59.80
N ASP A 745 44.68 1.60 59.92
CA ASP A 745 43.62 2.41 60.54
C ASP A 745 43.90 2.70 62.03
N GLY A 746 44.41 1.69 62.76
CA GLY A 746 44.83 1.85 64.16
C GLY A 746 45.99 2.85 64.34
N GLU A 747 46.95 2.88 63.42
CA GLU A 747 48.07 3.83 63.45
C GLU A 747 47.66 5.25 63.06
N ILE A 748 46.77 5.40 62.08
CA ILE A 748 46.21 6.68 61.66
C ILE A 748 45.44 7.32 62.83
N LYS A 749 44.67 6.51 63.58
CA LYS A 749 43.91 6.99 64.75
C LYS A 749 44.80 7.58 65.85
N LYS A 750 45.92 6.92 66.18
CA LYS A 750 46.88 7.45 67.18
C LYS A 750 47.49 8.78 66.76
N ALA A 751 47.81 8.94 65.47
CA ALA A 751 48.33 10.20 64.94
C ALA A 751 47.27 11.33 65.02
N GLN A 752 45.99 11.00 64.76
CA GLN A 752 44.89 11.95 64.87
C GLN A 752 44.65 12.44 66.31
N GLU A 753 44.71 11.55 67.30
CA GLU A 753 44.58 11.91 68.73
C GLU A 753 45.65 12.92 69.15
N ARG A 754 46.91 12.71 68.72
CA ARG A 754 48.02 13.63 69.03
C ARG A 754 47.88 15.00 68.37
N VAL A 755 47.36 15.05 67.15
CA VAL A 755 47.05 16.32 66.47
C VAL A 755 45.96 17.07 67.23
N GLN A 756 44.90 16.38 67.69
CA GLN A 756 43.82 17.00 68.46
C GLN A 756 44.31 17.66 69.76
N GLU A 757 45.23 17.03 70.49
CA GLU A 757 45.83 17.61 71.70
C GLU A 757 46.53 18.94 71.40
N LEU A 758 47.39 18.99 70.38
CA LEU A 758 48.14 20.20 70.00
C LEU A 758 47.23 21.31 69.46
N GLU A 759 46.21 20.94 68.68
CA GLU A 759 45.20 21.90 68.21
C GLU A 759 44.41 22.52 69.37
N SER A 760 44.06 21.72 70.39
CA SER A 760 43.31 22.21 71.56
C SER A 760 44.11 23.25 72.37
N SER A 761 45.40 23.02 72.54
CA SER A 761 46.32 23.95 73.23
C SER A 761 46.41 25.29 72.51
N ALA A 762 46.58 25.27 71.18
CA ALA A 762 46.69 26.48 70.40
C ALA A 762 45.35 27.22 70.24
N LYS A 763 44.22 26.52 70.16
CA LYS A 763 42.87 27.10 70.23
C LYS A 763 42.68 27.93 71.50
N LYS A 764 43.20 27.45 72.64
CA LYS A 764 43.09 28.17 73.92
C LYS A 764 43.84 29.50 73.91
N ILE A 765 45.07 29.52 73.40
CA ILE A 765 45.90 30.75 73.31
C ILE A 765 45.23 31.80 72.41
N ILE A 766 44.64 31.36 71.30
CA ILE A 766 43.91 32.24 70.37
C ILE A 766 42.65 32.79 71.03
N ALA A 767 41.92 31.95 71.76
CA ALA A 767 40.69 32.35 72.42
C ALA A 767 40.89 33.46 73.47
N ASP A 768 42.04 33.49 74.15
CA ASP A 768 42.34 34.50 75.18
C ASP A 768 42.53 35.92 74.60
N VAL A 769 42.99 36.05 73.35
CA VAL A 769 43.24 37.35 72.70
C VAL A 769 42.18 37.71 71.66
N ALA A 770 41.65 36.70 70.99
CA ALA A 770 40.58 36.85 70.03
C ALA A 770 39.66 35.61 70.09
N PRO A 771 38.67 35.61 71.00
CA PRO A 771 37.75 34.48 71.25
C PRO A 771 37.05 33.96 69.99
N SER A 772 36.93 34.81 68.97
CA SER A 772 36.24 34.54 67.71
C SER A 772 37.14 34.00 66.59
N VAL A 773 38.46 33.92 66.78
CA VAL A 773 39.40 33.54 65.71
C VAL A 773 39.61 32.02 65.71
N ASN A 774 39.49 31.43 64.53
CA ASN A 774 39.69 30.00 64.33
C ASN A 774 41.18 29.66 64.30
N TYR A 775 41.54 28.54 64.93
CA TYR A 775 42.90 28.01 64.97
C TYR A 775 43.51 27.67 63.60
N LEU A 776 42.72 27.46 62.56
CA LEU A 776 43.28 27.20 61.23
C LEU A 776 43.79 28.48 60.54
N ASP A 777 43.14 29.62 60.81
CA ASP A 777 43.37 30.88 60.11
C ASP A 777 44.02 31.94 60.98
N PHE A 778 44.35 31.63 62.24
CA PHE A 778 44.83 32.62 63.20
C PHE A 778 46.03 33.43 62.71
N GLU A 779 46.95 32.85 61.94
CA GLU A 779 48.09 33.59 61.42
C GLU A 779 47.66 34.66 60.43
N ASN A 780 46.84 34.26 59.47
CA ASN A 780 46.33 35.17 58.47
C ASN A 780 45.42 36.20 59.13
N GLU A 781 44.55 35.78 60.04
CA GLU A 781 43.59 36.64 60.72
C GLU A 781 44.27 37.63 61.67
N PHE A 782 45.29 37.21 62.43
CA PHE A 782 46.04 38.13 63.29
C PHE A 782 46.88 39.10 62.46
N ASN A 783 47.60 38.62 61.43
CA ASN A 783 48.35 39.51 60.54
C ASN A 783 47.43 40.47 59.79
N TYR A 784 46.28 39.98 59.33
CA TYR A 784 45.24 40.76 58.69
C TYR A 784 44.71 41.83 59.64
N ARG A 785 44.35 41.46 60.87
CA ARG A 785 43.85 42.40 61.87
C ARG A 785 44.89 43.46 62.24
N ILE A 786 46.16 43.10 62.31
CA ILE A 786 47.28 44.03 62.49
C ILE A 786 47.38 45.01 61.31
N GLU A 787 47.35 44.52 60.07
CA GLU A 787 47.39 45.34 58.86
C GLU A 787 46.15 46.26 58.75
N LEU A 788 44.97 45.74 59.09
CA LEU A 788 43.71 46.49 59.13
C LEU A 788 43.78 47.63 60.14
N LEU A 789 44.29 47.37 61.35
CA LEU A 789 44.47 48.38 62.38
C LEU A 789 45.38 49.52 61.89
N LYS A 790 46.47 49.20 61.18
CA LYS A 790 47.37 50.20 60.56
C LYS A 790 46.69 50.99 59.45
N LYS A 791 45.94 50.32 58.56
CA LYS A 791 45.20 50.96 57.45
C LYS A 791 44.11 51.90 57.95
N GLY A 792 43.36 51.49 58.98
CA GLY A 792 42.32 52.32 59.59
C GLY A 792 42.85 53.65 60.10
N ILE A 793 44.00 53.64 60.76
CA ILE A 793 44.68 54.86 61.21
C ILE A 793 45.02 55.78 60.01
N GLY A 794 45.37 55.21 58.85
CA GLY A 794 45.67 55.96 57.62
C GLY A 794 44.44 56.59 56.93
N TYR A 795 43.31 55.87 56.86
CA TYR A 795 42.11 56.37 56.18
C TYR A 795 41.48 57.58 56.87
N PHE A 796 41.50 57.64 58.20
CA PHE A 796 41.06 58.84 58.94
C PHE A 796 41.85 60.09 58.52
N GLY A 797 43.14 59.94 58.18
CA GLY A 797 43.96 61.05 57.69
C GLY A 797 43.51 61.57 56.33
N GLN A 798 43.11 60.68 55.42
CA GLN A 798 42.74 61.02 54.04
C GLN A 798 41.33 61.65 53.93
N ILE A 799 40.37 61.23 54.76
CA ILE A 799 39.00 61.77 54.74
C ILE A 799 38.98 63.27 55.09
N ASN A 800 39.91 63.72 55.94
CA ASN A 800 40.01 65.12 56.37
C ASN A 800 40.35 66.10 55.22
N GLU A 801 40.83 65.58 54.08
CA GLU A 801 41.11 66.37 52.87
C GLU A 801 39.82 66.79 52.12
N TYR A 802 38.73 66.02 52.25
CA TYR A 802 37.47 66.23 51.52
C TYR A 802 36.40 66.93 52.38
N ILE A 803 36.38 66.63 53.68
CA ILE A 803 35.44 67.16 54.67
C ILE A 803 36.26 67.54 55.91
N GLU A 804 36.04 68.73 56.47
CA GLU A 804 36.78 69.21 57.66
C GLU A 804 36.28 68.48 58.93
N SER A 805 37.12 67.67 59.60
CA SER A 805 36.76 66.90 60.82
C SER A 805 37.72 67.13 62.01
N MET A 806 37.18 67.11 63.24
CA MET A 806 37.95 67.18 64.50
C MET A 806 38.50 65.79 64.85
N THR A 807 39.69 65.70 65.46
CA THR A 807 40.36 64.42 65.81
C THR A 807 39.61 63.53 66.81
N SER A 808 38.50 64.02 67.35
CA SER A 808 37.58 63.32 68.27
C SER A 808 36.28 62.83 67.63
N ASP A 809 36.03 63.09 66.34
CA ASP A 809 34.74 62.79 65.70
C ASP A 809 34.55 61.29 65.40
N ASP A 810 33.33 60.77 65.59
CA ASP A 810 32.94 59.38 65.31
C ASP A 810 32.69 59.16 63.80
N VAL A 811 33.12 58.01 63.26
CA VAL A 811 32.95 57.67 61.84
C VAL A 811 31.47 57.66 61.41
N GLY A 812 30.56 57.29 62.31
CA GLY A 812 29.14 57.21 62.01
C GLY A 812 28.53 58.58 61.68
N ASP A 813 29.00 59.65 62.33
CA ASP A 813 28.50 61.00 62.10
C ASP A 813 28.94 61.57 60.75
N ILE A 814 30.12 61.13 60.27
CA ILE A 814 30.65 61.49 58.94
C ILE A 814 29.89 60.71 57.85
N ASP A 815 29.64 59.41 58.06
CA ASP A 815 28.92 58.53 57.12
C ASP A 815 27.46 58.96 56.88
N LEU A 816 26.74 59.33 57.95
CA LEU A 816 25.33 59.76 57.85
C LEU A 816 25.15 61.00 56.97
N LYS A 817 26.08 61.96 57.07
CA LYS A 817 26.04 63.19 56.28
C LYS A 817 26.29 62.92 54.80
N VAL A 818 27.26 62.05 54.48
CA VAL A 818 27.66 61.70 53.11
C VAL A 818 26.61 60.81 52.42
N ASN A 819 26.10 59.77 53.09
CA ASN A 819 25.11 58.86 52.50
C ASN A 819 23.76 59.52 52.21
N LYS A 820 23.35 60.49 53.04
CA LYS A 820 22.10 61.24 52.78
C LYS A 820 22.17 62.02 51.47
N LEU A 821 23.34 62.57 51.11
CA LEU A 821 23.54 63.26 49.85
C LEU A 821 23.44 62.32 48.63
N ASN A 822 23.99 61.10 48.72
CA ASN A 822 23.94 60.14 47.62
C ASN A 822 22.59 59.41 47.45
N LYS A 823 21.83 59.21 48.53
CA LYS A 823 20.45 58.68 48.41
C LYS A 823 19.57 59.57 47.55
N ILE A 824 19.76 60.89 47.64
CA ILE A 824 19.05 61.87 46.81
C ILE A 824 19.48 61.72 45.33
N PHE A 825 20.74 61.38 45.07
CA PHE A 825 21.28 61.17 43.73
C PHE A 825 20.83 59.83 43.08
N GLU A 826 20.84 58.71 43.80
CA GLU A 826 20.38 57.41 43.29
C GLU A 826 18.89 57.38 42.92
N ALA A 827 18.07 58.10 43.70
CA ALA A 827 16.64 58.28 43.39
C ALA A 827 16.44 58.94 42.01
N LEU A 828 17.32 59.86 41.64
CA LEU A 828 17.30 60.54 40.34
C LEU A 828 17.75 59.61 39.19
N LYS A 829 18.72 58.72 39.42
CA LYS A 829 19.21 57.74 38.43
C LYS A 829 18.19 56.65 38.12
N LYS A 830 17.53 56.10 39.15
CA LYS A 830 16.52 55.04 39.02
C LYS A 830 15.30 55.49 38.21
N ALA A 831 14.83 56.71 38.44
CA ALA A 831 13.71 57.28 37.68
C ALA A 831 13.99 57.34 36.16
N LYS A 832 15.25 57.54 35.75
CA LYS A 832 15.68 57.59 34.35
C LYS A 832 15.77 56.21 33.66
N SER A 833 16.09 55.13 34.39
CA SER A 833 16.24 53.77 33.83
C SER A 833 14.89 53.09 33.58
N ASN A 834 13.96 53.18 34.53
CA ASN A 834 12.65 52.55 34.45
C ASN A 834 11.84 52.99 33.22
N GLN A 835 12.08 54.20 32.72
CA GLN A 835 11.42 54.72 31.52
C GLN A 835 11.83 53.99 30.24
N LYS A 836 13.06 53.44 30.17
CA LYS A 836 13.59 52.76 28.98
C LYS A 836 13.12 51.30 28.87
N GLU A 837 13.02 50.58 29.98
CA GLU A 837 12.57 49.17 29.99
C GLU A 837 11.10 49.03 29.60
N LEU A 838 10.27 49.99 30.02
CA LEU A 838 8.85 50.05 29.64
C LEU A 838 8.64 50.11 28.12
N THR A 839 9.51 50.80 27.38
CA THR A 839 9.37 50.90 25.92
C THR A 839 9.68 49.60 25.18
N LEU A 840 10.62 48.79 25.68
CA LEU A 840 11.08 47.58 25.00
C LEU A 840 10.12 46.40 25.21
N ALA A 841 9.58 46.24 26.43
CA ALA A 841 8.63 45.16 26.72
C ALA A 841 7.31 45.28 25.93
N ASN A 842 6.85 46.52 25.66
CA ASN A 842 5.66 46.76 24.85
C ASN A 842 5.84 46.33 23.38
N GLN A 843 7.04 46.46 22.82
CA GLN A 843 7.32 46.08 21.42
C GLN A 843 7.24 44.56 21.23
N ILE A 844 7.82 43.77 22.13
CA ILE A 844 7.85 42.30 22.06
C ILE A 844 6.43 41.72 22.04
N ILE A 845 5.53 42.24 22.89
CA ILE A 845 4.14 41.79 22.95
C ILE A 845 3.43 42.04 21.61
N THR A 846 3.63 43.22 21.02
CA THR A 846 2.97 43.57 19.76
C THR A 846 3.43 42.72 18.58
N ASP A 847 4.66 42.21 18.58
CA ASP A 847 5.20 41.42 17.47
C ASP A 847 4.77 39.95 17.55
N SER A 848 4.79 39.33 18.73
CA SER A 848 4.32 37.95 18.91
C SER A 848 2.81 37.81 18.65
N ASP A 849 1.99 38.78 19.11
CA ASP A 849 0.54 38.77 18.86
C ASP A 849 0.19 38.89 17.35
N LYS A 850 1.03 39.58 16.55
CA LYS A 850 0.86 39.67 15.09
C LYS A 850 1.12 38.34 14.39
N LYS A 851 2.18 37.61 14.77
CA LYS A 851 2.54 36.32 14.17
C LYS A 851 1.50 35.23 14.45
N ILE A 852 1.01 35.15 15.69
CA ILE A 852 -0.04 34.19 16.07
C ILE A 852 -1.30 34.41 15.23
N LYS A 853 -1.69 35.67 14.99
CA LYS A 853 -2.84 36.02 14.14
C LYS A 853 -2.69 35.59 12.68
N LEU A 854 -1.46 35.53 12.16
CA LEU A 854 -1.17 35.08 10.79
C LEU A 854 -1.26 33.55 10.65
N ILE A 855 -0.70 32.80 11.59
CA ILE A 855 -0.50 31.34 11.47
C ILE A 855 -1.77 30.53 11.83
N LYS A 856 -2.57 31.02 12.78
CA LYS A 856 -3.77 30.33 13.27
C LYS A 856 -4.78 29.91 12.18
N PRO A 857 -5.19 30.78 11.23
CA PRO A 857 -6.16 30.41 10.19
C PRO A 857 -5.63 29.34 9.22
N GLU A 858 -4.32 29.29 8.97
CA GLU A 858 -3.72 28.25 8.13
C GLU A 858 -3.85 26.86 8.79
N CYS A 859 -3.63 26.79 10.10
CA CYS A 859 -3.73 25.54 10.87
C CYS A 859 -5.16 24.97 10.86
N GLU A 860 -6.18 25.81 11.09
CA GLU A 860 -7.60 25.43 11.05
C GLU A 860 -8.02 24.92 9.66
N ARG A 861 -7.44 25.46 8.59
CA ARG A 861 -7.71 25.03 7.21
C ARG A 861 -7.12 23.65 6.92
N ILE A 862 -5.89 23.37 7.39
CA ILE A 862 -5.26 22.06 7.25
C ILE A 862 -6.09 20.99 7.98
N GLU A 863 -6.59 21.28 9.18
CA GLU A 863 -7.44 20.35 9.94
C GLU A 863 -8.71 19.95 9.18
N LYS A 864 -9.40 20.93 8.59
CA LYS A 864 -10.60 20.69 7.77
C LYS A 864 -10.29 19.84 6.54
N GLY A 865 -9.17 20.11 5.86
CA GLY A 865 -8.73 19.34 4.70
C GLY A 865 -8.40 17.89 5.06
N LEU A 866 -7.66 17.68 6.15
CA LEU A 866 -7.31 16.34 6.65
C LEU A 866 -8.56 15.53 7.05
N CYS A 867 -9.55 16.17 7.66
CA CYS A 867 -10.81 15.50 8.05
C CYS A 867 -11.56 14.93 6.85
N VAL A 868 -11.67 15.70 5.75
CA VAL A 868 -12.33 15.24 4.52
C VAL A 868 -11.53 14.15 3.81
N ILE A 869 -10.19 14.28 3.77
CA ILE A 869 -9.34 13.24 3.18
C ILE A 869 -9.51 11.91 3.93
N ASN A 870 -9.49 11.94 5.26
CA ASN A 870 -9.70 10.74 6.07
C ASN A 870 -11.11 10.16 5.89
N ASP A 871 -12.16 10.99 5.87
CA ASP A 871 -13.53 10.52 5.61
C ASP A 871 -13.65 9.79 4.25
N ILE A 872 -13.01 10.31 3.19
CA ILE A 872 -12.99 9.65 1.88
C ILE A 872 -12.21 8.35 1.93
N LEU A 873 -11.02 8.33 2.53
CA LEU A 873 -10.16 7.14 2.55
C LEU A 873 -10.71 6.02 3.43
N ASP A 874 -11.40 6.35 4.52
CA ASP A 874 -11.92 5.38 5.48
C ASP A 874 -13.30 4.84 5.05
N ASN A 875 -14.24 5.72 4.69
CA ASN A 875 -15.63 5.35 4.39
C ASN A 875 -15.89 4.98 2.92
N HIS A 876 -15.01 5.39 2.00
CA HIS A 876 -15.15 5.13 0.55
C HIS A 876 -13.94 4.35 0.00
N ASN A 877 -13.46 3.33 0.71
CA ASN A 877 -12.34 2.52 0.23
C ASN A 877 -12.75 1.57 -0.94
N GLU A 878 -11.77 1.05 -1.69
CA GLU A 878 -12.00 0.21 -2.89
C GLU A 878 -12.94 -0.97 -2.60
N ALA A 879 -12.80 -1.59 -1.42
CA ALA A 879 -13.60 -2.72 -1.00
C ALA A 879 -15.05 -2.32 -0.68
N SER A 880 -15.27 -1.24 0.07
CA SER A 880 -16.64 -0.79 0.42
C SER A 880 -17.42 -0.33 -0.80
N VAL A 881 -16.77 0.35 -1.74
CA VAL A 881 -17.42 0.85 -2.96
C VAL A 881 -17.73 -0.30 -3.92
N LEU A 882 -16.80 -1.25 -4.10
CA LEU A 882 -17.05 -2.45 -4.88
C LEU A 882 -18.15 -3.32 -4.25
N GLY A 883 -18.17 -3.44 -2.92
CA GLY A 883 -19.24 -4.10 -2.16
C GLY A 883 -20.62 -3.51 -2.46
N ASN A 884 -20.78 -2.20 -2.30
CA ASN A 884 -22.05 -1.51 -2.59
C ASN A 884 -22.47 -1.63 -4.07
N PHE A 885 -21.51 -1.52 -5.00
CA PHE A 885 -21.78 -1.71 -6.42
C PHE A 885 -22.28 -3.13 -6.70
N ILE A 886 -21.66 -4.13 -6.09
CA ILE A 886 -22.02 -5.51 -6.31
C ILE A 886 -23.35 -5.84 -5.65
N GLU A 887 -23.61 -5.42 -4.41
CA GLU A 887 -24.90 -5.62 -3.73
C GLU A 887 -26.07 -5.05 -4.55
N SER A 888 -25.87 -3.89 -5.18
CA SER A 888 -26.88 -3.26 -6.06
C SER A 888 -27.03 -3.92 -7.44
N ASN A 889 -26.12 -4.82 -7.83
CA ASN A 889 -26.10 -5.49 -9.13
C ASN A 889 -26.11 -7.03 -9.06
N GLU A 890 -26.04 -7.63 -7.86
CA GLU A 890 -25.79 -9.06 -7.62
C GLU A 890 -26.84 -9.92 -8.31
N ALA A 891 -28.11 -9.58 -8.12
CA ALA A 891 -29.23 -10.33 -8.69
C ALA A 891 -29.21 -10.32 -10.24
N GLU A 892 -28.81 -9.22 -10.86
CA GLU A 892 -28.74 -9.13 -12.32
C GLU A 892 -27.52 -9.88 -12.86
N ILE A 893 -26.35 -9.69 -12.26
CA ILE A 893 -25.11 -10.39 -12.65
C ILE A 893 -25.30 -11.91 -12.53
N GLN A 894 -25.89 -12.37 -11.43
CA GLN A 894 -26.17 -13.79 -11.20
C GLN A 894 -27.11 -14.37 -12.26
N LYS A 895 -28.19 -13.66 -12.60
CA LYS A 895 -29.13 -14.10 -13.65
C LYS A 895 -28.47 -14.20 -15.02
N ILE A 896 -27.63 -13.22 -15.38
CA ILE A 896 -26.92 -13.21 -16.65
C ILE A 896 -25.93 -14.38 -16.71
N PHE A 897 -25.17 -14.58 -15.63
CA PHE A 897 -24.19 -15.67 -15.52
C PHE A 897 -24.85 -17.05 -15.69
N GLN A 898 -25.98 -17.30 -15.03
CA GLN A 898 -26.73 -18.55 -15.14
C GLN A 898 -27.31 -18.79 -16.55
N LYS A 899 -27.59 -17.72 -17.31
CA LYS A 899 -28.09 -17.82 -18.69
C LYS A 899 -26.95 -18.04 -19.71
N ILE A 900 -25.77 -17.48 -19.47
CA ILE A 900 -24.62 -17.56 -20.38
C ILE A 900 -23.80 -18.85 -20.17
N HIS A 901 -23.84 -19.45 -18.98
CA HIS A 901 -23.08 -20.67 -18.66
C HIS A 901 -23.97 -21.90 -18.47
N THR A 902 -23.70 -22.97 -19.22
CA THR A 902 -24.38 -24.28 -19.18
C THR A 902 -23.36 -25.41 -19.10
N PRO A 903 -23.50 -26.38 -18.17
CA PRO A 903 -24.60 -26.53 -17.21
C PRO A 903 -24.53 -25.52 -16.05
N GLN A 904 -25.66 -25.29 -15.38
CA GLN A 904 -25.76 -24.34 -14.26
C GLN A 904 -25.13 -24.89 -12.97
N GLU A 905 -23.81 -25.12 -12.96
CA GLU A 905 -23.10 -25.73 -11.82
C GLU A 905 -23.15 -24.89 -10.53
N PHE A 906 -23.43 -23.59 -10.64
CA PHE A 906 -23.44 -22.66 -9.52
C PHE A 906 -24.85 -22.11 -9.26
N SER A 907 -25.23 -22.06 -7.99
CA SER A 907 -26.50 -21.48 -7.54
C SER A 907 -26.39 -19.98 -7.32
N ARG A 908 -25.30 -19.52 -6.69
CA ARG A 908 -25.11 -18.13 -6.26
C ARG A 908 -23.67 -17.66 -6.42
N ILE A 909 -23.52 -16.38 -6.69
CA ILE A 909 -22.25 -15.66 -6.62
C ILE A 909 -22.24 -14.94 -5.27
N ILE A 910 -21.25 -15.20 -4.43
CA ILE A 910 -21.10 -14.61 -3.10
C ILE A 910 -19.90 -13.68 -3.15
N PHE A 911 -20.13 -12.42 -2.84
CA PHE A 911 -19.08 -11.42 -2.84
C PHE A 911 -18.69 -11.11 -1.40
N ASN A 912 -17.46 -11.47 -1.03
CA ASN A 912 -16.92 -11.22 0.29
C ASN A 912 -16.19 -9.88 0.29
N VAL A 913 -16.87 -8.85 0.80
CA VAL A 913 -16.41 -7.46 0.84
C VAL A 913 -15.20 -7.28 1.77
N GLU A 914 -15.17 -7.97 2.91
CA GLU A 914 -14.08 -7.86 3.90
C GLU A 914 -12.76 -8.46 3.39
N GLN A 915 -12.85 -9.55 2.64
CA GLN A 915 -11.68 -10.25 2.10
C GLN A 915 -11.37 -9.84 0.65
N ASN A 916 -12.16 -8.97 0.04
CA ASN A 916 -12.08 -8.58 -1.38
C ASN A 916 -12.03 -9.79 -2.33
N THR A 917 -12.88 -10.79 -2.09
CA THR A 917 -12.92 -12.03 -2.88
C THR A 917 -14.32 -12.34 -3.41
N VAL A 918 -14.36 -13.02 -4.56
CA VAL A 918 -15.60 -13.57 -5.12
C VAL A 918 -15.57 -15.08 -4.91
N LEU A 919 -16.66 -15.62 -4.36
CA LEU A 919 -16.90 -17.03 -4.15
C LEU A 919 -18.11 -17.46 -4.99
N LEU A 920 -18.11 -18.69 -5.45
CA LEU A 920 -19.22 -19.28 -6.18
C LEU A 920 -19.75 -20.47 -5.39
N LYS A 921 -21.06 -20.49 -5.11
CA LYS A 921 -21.71 -21.60 -4.42
C LYS A 921 -22.12 -22.66 -5.46
N ARG A 922 -21.58 -23.87 -5.34
CA ARG A 922 -21.93 -25.01 -6.19
C ARG A 922 -23.34 -25.52 -5.87
N ARG A 923 -24.07 -26.01 -6.87
CA ARG A 923 -25.44 -26.57 -6.70
C ARG A 923 -25.45 -27.96 -6.06
N ILE A 924 -24.44 -28.78 -6.33
CA ILE A 924 -24.43 -30.21 -5.97
C ILE A 924 -24.16 -30.42 -4.47
N ASP A 925 -23.10 -29.80 -3.97
CA ASP A 925 -22.54 -30.01 -2.63
C ASP A 925 -22.70 -28.77 -1.74
N GLU A 926 -23.35 -27.72 -2.25
CA GLU A 926 -23.48 -26.42 -1.60
C GLU A 926 -22.15 -25.78 -1.15
N THR A 927 -21.02 -26.24 -1.68
CA THR A 927 -19.71 -25.70 -1.26
C THR A 927 -19.43 -24.36 -1.91
N GLU A 928 -18.78 -23.49 -1.14
CA GLU A 928 -18.27 -22.21 -1.62
C GLU A 928 -16.86 -22.43 -2.17
N VAL A 929 -16.68 -22.15 -3.46
CA VAL A 929 -15.38 -22.25 -4.11
C VAL A 929 -14.89 -20.88 -4.56
N PRO A 930 -13.61 -20.56 -4.31
CA PRO A 930 -13.02 -19.32 -4.81
C PRO A 930 -12.84 -19.37 -6.34
N MET A 931 -12.79 -18.20 -6.96
CA MET A 931 -12.58 -18.03 -8.41
C MET A 931 -11.31 -18.72 -8.96
N SER A 932 -10.30 -18.99 -8.13
CA SER A 932 -9.10 -19.72 -8.54
C SER A 932 -9.35 -21.21 -8.80
N LYS A 933 -10.45 -21.76 -8.27
CA LYS A 933 -10.83 -23.18 -8.39
C LYS A 933 -11.88 -23.46 -9.47
N ILE A 934 -12.19 -22.47 -10.32
CA ILE A 934 -13.14 -22.62 -11.43
C ILE A 934 -12.43 -22.54 -12.78
N SER A 935 -13.07 -23.04 -13.84
CA SER A 935 -12.47 -23.12 -15.17
C SER A 935 -12.22 -21.73 -15.78
N THR A 936 -11.33 -21.66 -16.78
CA THR A 936 -11.08 -20.43 -17.55
C THR A 936 -12.36 -19.95 -18.25
N GLY A 937 -13.16 -20.85 -18.82
CA GLY A 937 -14.45 -20.54 -19.42
C GLY A 937 -15.48 -19.97 -18.44
N GLN A 938 -15.51 -20.48 -17.20
CA GLN A 938 -16.39 -19.96 -16.13
C GLN A 938 -16.00 -18.54 -15.70
N ARG A 939 -14.69 -18.25 -15.63
CA ARG A 939 -14.19 -16.89 -15.34
C ARG A 939 -14.58 -15.89 -16.43
N SER A 940 -14.42 -16.27 -17.70
CA SER A 940 -14.83 -15.42 -18.82
C SER A 940 -16.34 -15.15 -18.84
N ALA A 941 -17.17 -16.17 -18.53
CA ALA A 941 -18.61 -16.01 -18.44
C ALA A 941 -19.03 -15.02 -17.34
N LEU A 942 -18.35 -15.02 -16.18
CA LEU A 942 -18.63 -14.07 -15.10
C LEU A 942 -18.33 -12.63 -15.53
N ALA A 943 -17.18 -12.39 -16.15
CA ALA A 943 -16.81 -11.05 -16.60
C ALA A 943 -17.74 -10.52 -17.70
N LEU A 944 -18.11 -11.36 -18.68
CA LEU A 944 -19.13 -11.02 -19.68
C LEU A 944 -20.46 -10.66 -19.02
N SER A 945 -20.83 -11.37 -17.95
CA SER A 945 -22.08 -11.10 -17.23
C SER A 945 -22.09 -9.72 -16.56
N ILE A 946 -20.96 -9.30 -15.99
CA ILE A 946 -20.79 -7.98 -15.37
C ILE A 946 -20.80 -6.87 -16.42
N PHE A 947 -20.08 -7.05 -17.53
CA PHE A 947 -20.06 -6.10 -18.64
C PHE A 947 -21.47 -5.88 -19.22
N ILE A 948 -22.21 -6.96 -19.44
CA ILE A 948 -23.59 -6.89 -19.93
C ILE A 948 -24.50 -6.21 -18.91
N ALA A 949 -24.37 -6.52 -17.61
CA ALA A 949 -25.14 -5.87 -16.56
C ALA A 949 -24.91 -4.35 -16.56
N LEU A 950 -23.65 -3.92 -16.72
CA LEU A 950 -23.31 -2.51 -16.86
C LEU A 950 -23.96 -1.88 -18.09
N HIS A 951 -23.85 -2.51 -19.26
CA HIS A 951 -24.47 -2.01 -20.49
C HIS A 951 -25.99 -1.83 -20.35
N LYS A 952 -26.66 -2.79 -19.71
CA LYS A 952 -28.11 -2.78 -19.49
C LYS A 952 -28.61 -1.61 -18.64
N LYS A 953 -27.75 -0.98 -17.84
CA LYS A 953 -28.09 0.22 -17.04
C LYS A 953 -28.02 1.53 -17.83
N LEU A 954 -27.50 1.52 -19.07
CA LEU A 954 -27.47 2.71 -19.90
C LEU A 954 -28.86 3.10 -20.40
N ASN A 955 -29.33 4.26 -19.93
CA ASN A 955 -30.62 4.85 -20.35
C ASN A 955 -30.47 5.79 -21.55
N HIS A 956 -29.38 6.56 -21.60
CA HIS A 956 -29.16 7.62 -22.60
C HIS A 956 -27.94 7.39 -23.49
N GLY A 957 -27.14 6.35 -23.21
CA GLY A 957 -25.96 6.02 -23.99
C GLY A 957 -26.25 5.30 -25.31
N PRO A 958 -25.23 5.10 -26.15
CA PRO A 958 -25.38 4.41 -27.42
C PRO A 958 -25.92 2.98 -27.23
N ASN A 959 -26.88 2.58 -28.07
CA ASN A 959 -27.43 1.22 -28.06
C ASN A 959 -26.53 0.25 -28.84
N ILE A 960 -25.21 0.31 -28.63
CA ILE A 960 -24.22 -0.43 -29.41
C ILE A 960 -23.38 -1.31 -28.49
N LEU A 961 -23.24 -2.59 -28.85
CA LEU A 961 -22.37 -3.54 -28.20
C LEU A 961 -21.28 -4.01 -29.16
N LEU A 962 -20.02 -3.84 -28.76
CA LEU A 962 -18.85 -4.27 -29.50
C LEU A 962 -18.16 -5.39 -28.72
N PHE A 963 -17.88 -6.49 -29.39
CA PHE A 963 -17.11 -7.60 -28.85
C PHE A 963 -15.93 -7.92 -29.77
N ASP A 964 -14.70 -7.85 -29.27
CA ASP A 964 -13.49 -8.24 -30.00
C ASP A 964 -12.91 -9.55 -29.46
N ASP A 965 -13.19 -10.65 -30.16
CA ASP A 965 -12.81 -12.02 -29.74
C ASP A 965 -13.13 -12.31 -28.25
N PRO A 966 -14.40 -12.14 -27.83
CA PRO A 966 -14.81 -12.20 -26.42
C PRO A 966 -14.65 -13.59 -25.78
N VAL A 967 -14.46 -14.64 -26.59
CA VAL A 967 -14.52 -16.04 -26.19
C VAL A 967 -13.34 -16.81 -26.77
N THR A 968 -12.24 -16.92 -26.01
CA THR A 968 -10.99 -17.57 -26.43
C THR A 968 -10.83 -19.02 -25.93
N TYR A 969 -11.54 -19.44 -24.87
CA TYR A 969 -11.40 -20.76 -24.23
C TYR A 969 -12.72 -21.26 -23.61
N THR A 970 -13.74 -21.50 -24.42
CA THR A 970 -15.08 -21.85 -23.92
C THR A 970 -15.70 -22.94 -24.77
N ASP A 971 -16.34 -23.91 -24.13
CA ASP A 971 -16.97 -25.05 -24.80
C ASP A 971 -18.15 -24.58 -25.68
N ASP A 972 -18.49 -25.38 -26.70
CA ASP A 972 -19.51 -25.06 -27.69
C ASP A 972 -20.89 -24.77 -27.06
N LEU A 973 -21.22 -25.49 -25.97
CA LEU A 973 -22.45 -25.26 -25.20
C LEU A 973 -22.48 -23.85 -24.58
N ASN A 974 -21.41 -23.43 -23.92
CA ASN A 974 -21.35 -22.10 -23.32
C ASN A 974 -21.38 -20.98 -24.39
N ILE A 975 -20.72 -21.20 -25.54
CA ILE A 975 -20.80 -20.30 -26.70
C ILE A 975 -22.24 -20.15 -27.16
N LEU A 976 -22.95 -21.26 -27.36
CA LEU A 976 -24.33 -21.23 -27.84
C LEU A 976 -25.27 -20.56 -26.83
N SER A 977 -25.06 -20.75 -25.53
CA SER A 977 -25.86 -20.11 -24.48
C SER A 977 -25.63 -18.59 -24.47
N PHE A 978 -24.38 -18.17 -24.66
CA PHE A 978 -24.02 -16.77 -24.83
C PHE A 978 -24.70 -16.14 -26.06
N LEU A 979 -24.66 -16.80 -27.22
CA LEU A 979 -25.31 -16.31 -28.44
C LEU A 979 -26.83 -16.21 -28.29
N ASP A 980 -27.45 -17.18 -27.61
CA ASP A 980 -28.88 -17.14 -27.30
C ASP A 980 -29.23 -15.96 -26.38
N TYR A 981 -28.37 -15.62 -25.42
CA TYR A 981 -28.53 -14.44 -24.58
C TYR A 981 -28.36 -13.12 -25.37
N LEU A 982 -27.33 -13.02 -26.24
CA LEU A 982 -27.16 -11.86 -27.13
C LEU A 982 -28.38 -11.67 -28.03
N ARG A 983 -28.97 -12.75 -28.52
CA ARG A 983 -30.21 -12.71 -29.31
C ARG A 983 -31.37 -12.11 -28.51
N GLN A 984 -31.49 -12.41 -27.22
CA GLN A 984 -32.50 -11.79 -26.35
C GLN A 984 -32.27 -10.28 -26.21
N LEU A 985 -31.02 -9.81 -26.08
CA LEU A 985 -30.70 -8.38 -26.03
C LEU A 985 -31.07 -7.66 -27.33
N VAL A 986 -30.73 -8.26 -28.48
CA VAL A 986 -31.06 -7.69 -29.80
C VAL A 986 -32.58 -7.58 -29.99
N ILE A 987 -33.34 -8.61 -29.61
CA ILE A 987 -34.80 -8.64 -29.82
C ILE A 987 -35.55 -7.76 -28.82
N ASN A 988 -35.22 -7.85 -27.52
CA ASN A 988 -36.03 -7.23 -26.47
C ASN A 988 -35.60 -5.80 -26.12
N GLU A 989 -34.33 -5.45 -26.39
CA GLU A 989 -33.75 -4.14 -26.08
C GLU A 989 -33.25 -3.38 -27.32
N ASN A 990 -33.40 -3.95 -28.52
CA ASN A 990 -33.03 -3.32 -29.79
C ASN A 990 -31.56 -2.83 -29.84
N ARG A 991 -30.64 -3.56 -29.19
CA ARG A 991 -29.20 -3.25 -29.18
C ARG A 991 -28.54 -3.67 -30.49
N GLN A 992 -27.72 -2.79 -31.08
CA GLN A 992 -26.91 -3.10 -32.26
C GLN A 992 -25.65 -3.85 -31.85
N LEU A 993 -25.38 -4.99 -32.48
CA LEU A 993 -24.27 -5.88 -32.13
C LEU A 993 -23.18 -5.87 -33.20
N PHE A 994 -21.93 -5.64 -32.78
CA PHE A 994 -20.72 -5.85 -33.57
C PHE A 994 -19.89 -6.95 -32.92
N PHE A 995 -19.71 -8.05 -33.63
CA PHE A 995 -19.02 -9.22 -33.11
C PHE A 995 -17.83 -9.56 -34.00
N ALA A 996 -16.61 -9.35 -33.52
CA ALA A 996 -15.40 -9.79 -34.21
C ALA A 996 -14.94 -11.14 -33.68
N THR A 997 -14.60 -12.04 -34.62
CA THR A 997 -13.86 -13.24 -34.25
C THR A 997 -12.89 -13.75 -35.29
N ALA A 998 -11.78 -14.30 -34.81
CA ALA A 998 -10.84 -15.08 -35.62
C ALA A 998 -11.19 -16.57 -35.72
N ASN A 999 -12.11 -17.06 -34.88
CA ASN A 999 -12.50 -18.46 -34.84
C ASN A 999 -13.61 -18.76 -35.86
N GLN A 1000 -13.27 -19.53 -36.90
CA GLN A 1000 -14.20 -19.90 -37.97
C GLN A 1000 -15.40 -20.71 -37.46
N LYS A 1001 -15.22 -21.55 -36.44
CA LYS A 1001 -16.30 -22.33 -35.83
C LYS A 1001 -17.29 -21.43 -35.12
N LEU A 1002 -16.79 -20.49 -34.31
CA LEU A 1002 -17.62 -19.49 -33.61
C LEU A 1002 -18.36 -18.60 -34.61
N ALA A 1003 -17.68 -18.14 -35.66
CA ALA A 1003 -18.31 -17.37 -36.73
C ALA A 1003 -19.44 -18.15 -37.42
N GLY A 1004 -19.25 -19.45 -37.70
CA GLY A 1004 -20.27 -20.30 -38.28
C GLY A 1004 -21.47 -20.55 -37.36
N LEU A 1005 -21.25 -20.71 -36.05
CA LEU A 1005 -22.33 -20.82 -35.07
C LEU A 1005 -23.12 -19.50 -34.95
N PHE A 1006 -22.41 -18.37 -34.91
CA PHE A 1006 -23.00 -17.03 -34.90
C PHE A 1006 -23.88 -16.80 -36.14
N GLU A 1007 -23.36 -17.11 -37.33
CA GLU A 1007 -24.07 -16.99 -38.61
C GLU A 1007 -25.39 -17.77 -38.59
N LYS A 1008 -25.37 -19.02 -38.11
CA LYS A 1008 -26.60 -19.85 -38.02
C LYS A 1008 -27.59 -19.32 -37.00
N LYS A 1009 -27.12 -18.78 -35.87
CA LYS A 1009 -27.97 -18.28 -34.78
C LYS A 1009 -28.68 -16.98 -35.12
N PHE A 1010 -28.05 -16.11 -35.93
CA PHE A 1010 -28.58 -14.79 -36.29
C PHE A 1010 -29.14 -14.70 -37.72
N ALA A 1011 -29.07 -15.78 -38.51
CA ALA A 1011 -29.61 -15.84 -39.87
C ALA A 1011 -31.10 -15.44 -39.99
N PHE A 1012 -31.89 -15.62 -38.93
CA PHE A 1012 -33.32 -15.23 -38.91
C PHE A 1012 -33.55 -13.72 -39.08
N LEU A 1013 -32.54 -12.88 -38.90
CA LEU A 1013 -32.65 -11.42 -39.09
C LEU A 1013 -32.51 -10.99 -40.56
N GLU A 1014 -32.21 -11.92 -41.48
CA GLU A 1014 -32.11 -11.69 -42.92
C GLU A 1014 -31.29 -10.43 -43.27
N SER A 1015 -31.92 -9.37 -43.79
CA SER A 1015 -31.25 -8.13 -44.21
C SER A 1015 -30.58 -7.36 -43.06
N GLU A 1016 -31.06 -7.54 -41.82
CA GLU A 1016 -30.53 -6.91 -40.60
C GLU A 1016 -29.33 -7.66 -40.01
N PHE A 1017 -28.95 -8.81 -40.57
CA PHE A 1017 -27.70 -9.49 -40.27
C PHE A 1017 -26.68 -9.28 -41.38
N LYS A 1018 -25.53 -8.69 -41.06
CA LYS A 1018 -24.43 -8.43 -42.01
C LYS A 1018 -23.19 -9.21 -41.63
N ILE A 1019 -22.51 -9.75 -42.64
CA ILE A 1019 -21.24 -10.47 -42.48
C ILE A 1019 -20.18 -9.72 -43.29
N PHE A 1020 -19.07 -9.39 -42.64
CA PHE A 1020 -17.93 -8.77 -43.27
C PHE A 1020 -16.71 -9.70 -43.16
N PRO A 1021 -16.27 -10.31 -44.28
CA PRO A 1021 -15.03 -11.05 -44.34
C PRO A 1021 -13.83 -10.09 -44.41
N PHE A 1022 -12.84 -10.30 -43.54
CA PHE A 1022 -11.62 -9.50 -43.46
C PHE A 1022 -10.43 -10.38 -43.87
N ASP A 1023 -9.92 -10.15 -45.07
CA ASP A 1023 -8.81 -10.89 -45.65
C ASP A 1023 -7.51 -10.08 -45.65
N ARG A 1024 -6.37 -10.79 -45.70
CA ARG A 1024 -5.04 -10.18 -45.87
C ARG A 1024 -4.61 -10.05 -47.33
N GLN A 1025 -5.30 -10.71 -48.25
CA GLN A 1025 -4.97 -10.68 -49.68
C GLN A 1025 -5.86 -9.65 -50.39
N SER A 1026 -5.24 -8.80 -51.21
CA SER A 1026 -5.94 -7.90 -52.11
C SER A 1026 -6.71 -8.72 -53.13
N ASN A 1027 -8.02 -8.84 -52.96
CA ASN A 1027 -8.87 -9.22 -54.09
C ASN A 1027 -8.74 -8.12 -55.13
N ASN A 1028 -8.15 -8.46 -56.28
CA ASN A 1028 -8.32 -7.73 -57.52
C ASN A 1028 -9.82 -7.74 -57.82
N ILE A 1029 -10.51 -6.65 -57.45
CA ILE A 1029 -11.79 -6.31 -58.03
C ILE A 1029 -11.48 -5.89 -59.47
N GLN A 1030 -11.60 -6.82 -60.41
CA GLN A 1030 -11.90 -6.49 -61.79
C GLN A 1030 -13.42 -6.35 -61.90
N ASN A 1031 -13.82 -5.28 -62.58
CA ASN A 1031 -15.20 -4.93 -62.93
C ASN A 1031 -16.00 -6.13 -63.45
N GLU A 1032 -17.25 -6.24 -62.99
CA GLU A 1032 -18.45 -6.35 -63.85
C GLU A 1032 -19.69 -5.88 -63.08
#